data_AF-A0A2J0JHS0-F1
#
_entry.id   AF-A0A2J0JHS0-F1
#
_cell.length_a   1.000
_cell.length_b   1.000
_cell.length_c   1.000
_cell.angle_alpha   90.00
_cell.angle_beta   90.00
_cell.angle_gamma   90.00
#
_symmetry.space_group_name_H-M   'P 1'
#
loop_
_entity.id
_entity.type
_entity.pdbx_description
1 polymer ?
#
loop_
_entity_poly.entity_id
_entity_poly.type
_entity_poly.pdbx_seq_one_letter_code
_entity_poly.pdbx_strand_id
1 'polypeptide(L)'
;LVDSQYNVAFLTGTGLSSLSGNEQTVIGGTVTVQKATDSPSSTVVLNATDAVLAKYKVTIYGEQVKADTLTVDFTSSDATAVIRNGRILVGADTASMQQVGSTTNIDRDADTTATDAGTAYNINYSFPVGVSYIEVRGDVYAASGTAFANGHTIQMSLYGNAALNNATGKVSGDTIDFPGTSNVAANTLTVGVGTLTLAKDQTYGNQTVVLPGTATEIGQFVLTSGTNESINADTLTLTLTGTGTPATDVTNLYVTYGSNTSSIKPMGAASQSWSVSESIAANATMTFKVYADLGTTLSTNTVIPTLTVSGTSNSGSAVSTAAVVGQTITGASSGVLTVSLDSGTPTSAQVVAGSTDPAGSLKVKLAGTNEDQYVKSLTVHVNSVANSAAIASLNLSSSSTSTGTYTTVGSDQTLASDGTIPGYATWTLTGASRIAVAKNGSVYLKVTPTYVSTGQNSAVSGKTPILALTDLQAEGTAVLVAAGAGSDLIASTGIVPKANSSSTFVASGDTVNDATVDTADTTFTVTGNTAFTPGDIIFVDLADDDGFFGSEELMVVLLDSGTTLTVQRGAFGTTAVSHATASLINGNTIYRLSGAVGTYTNAGIIGNPMTVLGTKLSLALAGNSPSGATSAGTSKIVFSFVASAANNSADVATNTATLTYVDITTTESSASISNLILYPSDYDTNATYVTTCGALTASKWRCTMSTVANTNQIDENSSRTYVVRGDTAYSANGSIDISIAALGTSSTSTNSVYWTDGTTAQYWVNQSSTYIQNASPLSSTVAFGTVDATGPSIASMVFGGTADNALDVADTIVVTWSEPIDPTTIAATLVPGGSAVAITDGATGDLVVAVTTGVLTATNIFTTDIDAGDPGAATYANTVTLDATGKILTFTITAVSTGSAALAGAETFTDVTGLTTTVKDANAIVQADSAVTPTGNI
;
A
#
# COMPACT_ATOMS: atom_id res chain seq x y z
N LEU A 1 -74.97 -50.99 18.38
CA LEU A 1 -74.66 -52.42 18.14
C LEU A 1 -73.29 -52.48 17.48
N VAL A 2 -72.46 -53.47 17.81
CA VAL A 2 -71.18 -53.73 17.14
C VAL A 2 -71.26 -55.12 16.55
N ASP A 3 -70.90 -55.27 15.28
CA ASP A 3 -70.85 -56.57 14.62
C ASP A 3 -69.74 -57.44 15.24
N SER A 4 -70.06 -58.63 15.72
CA SER A 4 -69.10 -59.49 16.45
C SER A 4 -68.08 -60.18 15.55
N GLN A 5 -68.25 -60.15 14.23
CA GLN A 5 -67.38 -60.82 13.27
C GLN A 5 -66.39 -59.86 12.63
N TYR A 6 -66.74 -58.57 12.53
CA TYR A 6 -65.93 -57.51 11.92
C TYR A 6 -65.60 -56.34 12.85
N ASN A 7 -66.14 -56.33 14.08
CA ASN A 7 -65.87 -55.36 15.14
C ASN A 7 -66.09 -53.88 14.74
N VAL A 8 -67.10 -53.61 13.91
CA VAL A 8 -67.47 -52.26 13.45
C VAL A 8 -68.76 -51.79 14.14
N ALA A 9 -68.81 -50.51 14.55
CA ALA A 9 -69.96 -49.93 15.25
C ALA A 9 -71.04 -49.40 14.28
N PHE A 10 -72.31 -49.75 14.54
CA PHE A 10 -73.46 -49.21 13.81
C PHE A 10 -74.01 -47.94 14.47
N LEU A 11 -74.21 -46.88 13.68
CA LEU A 11 -74.90 -45.65 14.08
C LEU A 11 -76.41 -45.82 13.89
N THR A 12 -77.22 -45.73 14.95
CA THR A 12 -78.68 -45.90 14.85
C THR A 12 -79.39 -44.55 14.69
N GLY A 13 -79.91 -44.28 13.49
CA GLY A 13 -80.90 -43.23 13.26
C GLY A 13 -82.28 -43.63 13.80
N THR A 14 -83.04 -42.65 14.31
CA THR A 14 -84.30 -42.83 15.04
C THR A 14 -85.36 -43.65 14.28
N GLY A 15 -85.68 -44.84 14.81
CA GLY A 15 -86.88 -45.63 14.46
C GLY A 15 -86.59 -46.98 13.81
N LEU A 16 -86.48 -48.06 14.60
CA LEU A 16 -86.48 -49.44 14.09
C LEU A 16 -87.93 -49.94 13.97
N SER A 17 -88.48 -49.89 12.76
CA SER A 17 -89.69 -50.64 12.41
C SER A 17 -89.30 -51.98 11.76
N SER A 18 -89.82 -53.07 12.34
CA SER A 18 -89.80 -54.47 11.89
C SER A 18 -88.59 -54.95 11.06
N LEU A 19 -87.71 -55.71 11.72
CA LEU A 19 -86.79 -56.64 11.06
C LEU A 19 -87.60 -57.75 10.35
N SER A 20 -87.83 -57.60 9.05
CA SER A 20 -88.23 -58.71 8.16
C SER A 20 -87.82 -58.39 6.73
N GLY A 21 -86.69 -58.96 6.28
CA GLY A 21 -86.18 -58.83 4.91
C GLY A 21 -84.71 -58.40 4.86
N ASN A 22 -83.85 -59.25 4.31
CA ASN A 22 -82.38 -59.18 4.40
C ASN A 22 -81.74 -58.26 3.34
N GLU A 23 -81.86 -56.94 3.44
CA GLU A 23 -81.06 -56.02 2.62
C GLU A 23 -80.14 -55.16 3.50
N GLN A 24 -78.85 -55.54 3.55
CA GLN A 24 -77.77 -54.68 3.99
C GLN A 24 -77.15 -54.04 2.74
N THR A 25 -77.24 -52.71 2.60
CA THR A 25 -76.53 -52.00 1.53
C THR A 25 -75.05 -51.89 1.89
N VAL A 26 -74.20 -52.65 1.19
CA VAL A 26 -72.74 -52.47 1.24
C VAL A 26 -72.42 -51.24 0.41
N ILE A 27 -71.72 -50.25 0.98
CA ILE A 27 -71.19 -49.13 0.20
C ILE A 27 -70.07 -49.71 -0.68
N GLY A 28 -70.30 -49.74 -2.00
CA GLY A 28 -69.32 -50.20 -2.97
C GLY A 28 -68.04 -49.37 -2.95
N GLY A 29 -66.92 -49.99 -3.32
CA GLY A 29 -65.62 -49.34 -3.37
C GLY A 29 -65.55 -48.25 -4.44
N THR A 30 -64.85 -47.16 -4.15
CA THR A 30 -64.55 -46.11 -5.14
C THR A 30 -63.05 -45.97 -5.32
N VAL A 31 -62.62 -45.70 -6.56
CA VAL A 31 -61.21 -45.54 -6.91
C VAL A 31 -60.94 -44.15 -7.46
N THR A 32 -59.83 -43.55 -7.01
CA THR A 32 -59.27 -42.34 -7.62
C THR A 32 -57.82 -42.59 -8.02
N VAL A 33 -57.47 -42.30 -9.27
CA VAL A 33 -56.10 -42.38 -9.77
C VAL A 33 -55.65 -41.00 -10.24
N GLN A 34 -54.44 -40.62 -9.85
CA GLN A 34 -53.82 -39.36 -10.25
C GLN A 34 -52.32 -39.57 -10.49
N LYS A 35 -51.69 -38.70 -11.27
CA LYS A 35 -50.22 -38.68 -11.39
C LYS A 35 -49.57 -38.55 -10.00
N ALA A 36 -48.54 -39.34 -9.74
CA ALA A 36 -47.76 -39.25 -8.50
C ALA A 36 -46.87 -37.99 -8.52
N THR A 37 -46.59 -37.41 -7.36
CA THR A 37 -45.74 -36.22 -7.23
C THR A 37 -44.29 -36.48 -7.60
N ASP A 38 -43.84 -37.73 -7.50
CA ASP A 38 -42.50 -38.19 -7.85
C ASP A 38 -42.43 -38.86 -9.25
N SER A 39 -43.47 -38.70 -10.08
CA SER A 39 -43.43 -39.12 -11.48
C SER A 39 -42.31 -38.36 -12.21
N PRO A 40 -41.50 -39.02 -13.05
CA PRO A 40 -40.41 -38.37 -13.80
C PRO A 40 -40.95 -37.18 -14.62
N SER A 41 -40.17 -36.11 -14.78
CA SER A 41 -40.66 -34.81 -15.31
C SER A 41 -39.73 -34.07 -16.27
N SER A 42 -38.59 -34.67 -16.65
CA SER A 42 -37.56 -34.01 -17.45
C SER A 42 -37.07 -34.96 -18.56
N THR A 43 -35.76 -35.15 -18.69
CA THR A 43 -35.18 -36.00 -19.72
C THR A 43 -35.32 -37.48 -19.40
N VAL A 44 -35.62 -38.29 -20.42
CA VAL A 44 -35.34 -39.72 -20.44
C VAL A 44 -34.22 -39.99 -21.43
N VAL A 45 -33.25 -40.83 -21.06
CA VAL A 45 -32.07 -41.09 -21.89
C VAL A 45 -32.46 -41.87 -23.14
N LEU A 46 -31.92 -41.47 -24.29
CA LEU A 46 -32.08 -42.19 -25.55
C LEU A 46 -31.58 -43.64 -25.42
N ASN A 47 -32.30 -44.61 -25.97
CA ASN A 47 -31.98 -46.04 -25.88
C ASN A 47 -31.94 -46.59 -24.44
N ALA A 48 -32.47 -45.87 -23.44
CA ALA A 48 -32.57 -46.38 -22.09
C ALA A 48 -33.43 -47.64 -22.08
N THR A 49 -32.89 -48.72 -21.51
CA THR A 49 -33.64 -49.94 -21.24
C THR A 49 -34.29 -49.85 -19.87
N ASP A 50 -35.51 -50.37 -19.76
CA ASP A 50 -36.26 -50.39 -18.51
C ASP A 50 -36.42 -49.01 -17.81
N ALA A 51 -36.57 -47.95 -18.60
CA ALA A 51 -36.72 -46.61 -18.08
C ALA A 51 -38.06 -46.46 -17.34
N VAL A 52 -38.07 -45.71 -16.23
CA VAL A 52 -39.32 -45.29 -15.57
C VAL A 52 -39.91 -44.15 -16.40
N LEU A 53 -41.11 -44.37 -16.94
CA LEU A 53 -41.77 -43.43 -17.85
C LEU A 53 -42.90 -42.65 -17.17
N ALA A 54 -43.56 -43.26 -16.18
CA ALA A 54 -44.58 -42.60 -15.38
C ALA A 54 -44.85 -43.29 -14.04
N LYS A 55 -45.31 -42.50 -13.07
CA LYS A 55 -45.83 -43.00 -11.79
C LYS A 55 -47.21 -42.41 -11.50
N TYR A 56 -48.11 -43.24 -10.99
CA TYR A 56 -49.46 -42.85 -10.59
C TYR A 56 -49.74 -43.29 -9.16
N LYS A 57 -50.53 -42.48 -8.46
CA LYS A 57 -51.07 -42.76 -7.14
C LYS A 57 -52.51 -43.22 -7.28
N VAL A 58 -52.81 -44.39 -6.75
CA VAL A 58 -54.14 -44.97 -6.65
C VAL A 58 -54.62 -44.81 -5.22
N THR A 59 -55.84 -44.32 -5.01
CA THR A 59 -56.48 -44.30 -3.69
C THR A 59 -57.82 -45.03 -3.78
N ILE A 60 -57.97 -46.06 -2.94
CA ILE A 60 -59.17 -46.87 -2.83
C ILE A 60 -59.91 -46.51 -1.54
N TYR A 61 -61.22 -46.31 -1.64
CA TYR A 61 -62.10 -46.06 -0.50
C TYR A 61 -63.19 -47.14 -0.41
N GLY A 62 -63.69 -47.40 0.81
CA GLY A 62 -64.76 -48.35 1.06
C GLY A 62 -64.26 -49.78 1.24
N GLU A 63 -63.91 -50.45 0.14
CA GLU A 63 -63.51 -51.87 0.13
C GLU A 63 -62.29 -52.12 -0.79
N GLN A 64 -61.71 -53.32 -0.72
CA GLN A 64 -60.66 -53.74 -1.63
C GLN A 64 -61.20 -53.87 -3.06
N VAL A 65 -60.47 -53.36 -4.05
CA VAL A 65 -60.87 -53.42 -5.47
C VAL A 65 -59.92 -54.32 -6.24
N LYS A 66 -60.44 -55.34 -6.92
CA LYS A 66 -59.68 -56.17 -7.86
C LYS A 66 -59.75 -55.53 -9.24
N ALA A 67 -58.63 -55.06 -9.77
CA ALA A 67 -58.53 -54.65 -11.18
C ALA A 67 -58.06 -55.84 -12.03
N ASP A 68 -58.83 -56.18 -13.05
CA ASP A 68 -58.51 -57.28 -13.94
C ASP A 68 -57.57 -56.84 -15.07
N THR A 69 -57.84 -55.67 -15.66
CA THR A 69 -57.03 -55.07 -16.73
C THR A 69 -56.63 -53.62 -16.43
N LEU A 70 -55.52 -53.18 -17.01
CA LEU A 70 -55.11 -51.77 -17.04
C LEU A 70 -54.52 -51.45 -18.41
N THR A 71 -55.09 -50.46 -19.08
CA THR A 71 -54.62 -50.02 -20.40
C THR A 71 -53.69 -48.82 -20.26
N VAL A 72 -52.48 -48.95 -20.80
CA VAL A 72 -51.45 -47.90 -20.81
C VAL A 72 -51.32 -47.37 -22.22
N ASP A 73 -51.39 -46.06 -22.34
CA ASP A 73 -51.25 -45.32 -23.60
C ASP A 73 -50.13 -44.28 -23.47
N PHE A 74 -49.72 -43.67 -24.58
CA PHE A 74 -48.82 -42.53 -24.57
C PHE A 74 -48.99 -41.63 -25.79
N THR A 75 -48.71 -40.35 -25.60
CA THR A 75 -48.54 -39.39 -26.69
C THR A 75 -47.06 -39.14 -26.93
N SER A 76 -46.64 -39.12 -28.19
CA SER A 76 -45.28 -38.73 -28.57
C SER A 76 -45.29 -37.71 -29.70
N SER A 77 -44.25 -36.88 -29.77
CA SER A 77 -43.98 -36.05 -30.95
C SER A 77 -43.59 -36.89 -32.18
N ASP A 78 -43.23 -38.16 -31.98
CA ASP A 78 -43.09 -39.14 -33.05
C ASP A 78 -44.39 -39.91 -33.23
N ALA A 79 -45.06 -39.67 -34.36
CA ALA A 79 -46.36 -40.26 -34.65
C ALA A 79 -46.31 -41.78 -34.89
N THR A 80 -45.12 -42.38 -35.00
CA THR A 80 -44.90 -43.81 -35.27
C THR A 80 -44.21 -44.55 -34.13
N ALA A 81 -44.02 -43.88 -32.99
CA ALA A 81 -43.37 -44.46 -31.83
C ALA A 81 -44.16 -45.63 -31.25
N VAL A 82 -43.44 -46.63 -30.74
CA VAL A 82 -43.98 -47.73 -29.94
C VAL A 82 -42.98 -48.05 -28.85
N ILE A 83 -43.31 -47.93 -27.57
CA ILE A 83 -42.35 -48.17 -26.48
C ILE A 83 -42.15 -49.68 -26.31
N ARG A 84 -40.91 -50.16 -26.42
CA ARG A 84 -40.63 -51.60 -26.30
C ARG A 84 -40.66 -52.08 -24.86
N ASN A 85 -40.96 -53.37 -24.68
CA ASN A 85 -40.83 -54.06 -23.38
C ASN A 85 -41.52 -53.34 -22.22
N GLY A 86 -42.67 -52.71 -22.49
CA GLY A 86 -43.46 -52.04 -21.48
C GLY A 86 -43.96 -53.00 -20.41
N ARG A 87 -43.89 -52.59 -19.14
CA ARG A 87 -44.45 -53.35 -18.03
C ARG A 87 -45.00 -52.43 -16.94
N ILE A 88 -45.90 -53.00 -16.16
CA ILE A 88 -46.56 -52.32 -15.05
C ILE A 88 -46.06 -52.92 -13.74
N LEU A 89 -45.66 -52.06 -12.80
CA LEU A 89 -45.37 -52.44 -11.43
C LEU A 89 -46.37 -51.79 -10.49
N VAL A 90 -46.76 -52.50 -9.44
CA VAL A 90 -47.66 -52.03 -8.40
C VAL A 90 -47.07 -52.35 -7.02
N GLY A 91 -47.29 -51.45 -6.06
CA GLY A 91 -46.88 -51.64 -4.67
C GLY A 91 -47.53 -50.64 -3.72
N ALA A 92 -47.37 -50.88 -2.42
CA ALA A 92 -47.91 -50.02 -1.37
C ALA A 92 -47.15 -48.68 -1.25
N ASP A 93 -45.87 -48.68 -1.62
CA ASP A 93 -45.00 -47.51 -1.69
C ASP A 93 -44.07 -47.61 -2.90
N THR A 94 -43.45 -46.50 -3.31
CA THR A 94 -42.57 -46.42 -4.48
C THR A 94 -41.24 -47.15 -4.33
N ALA A 95 -40.91 -47.69 -3.15
CA ALA A 95 -39.71 -48.48 -2.90
C ALA A 95 -39.94 -50.00 -3.06
N SER A 96 -41.19 -50.46 -2.93
CA SER A 96 -41.59 -51.87 -2.92
C SER A 96 -42.51 -52.25 -4.08
N MET A 97 -42.07 -51.94 -5.31
CA MET A 97 -42.80 -52.19 -6.55
C MET A 97 -42.64 -53.65 -7.04
N GLN A 98 -43.75 -54.32 -7.38
CA GLN A 98 -43.74 -55.67 -7.97
C GLN A 98 -44.43 -55.65 -9.33
N GLN A 99 -43.88 -56.36 -10.31
CA GLN A 99 -44.48 -56.45 -11.64
C GLN A 99 -45.85 -57.15 -11.58
N VAL A 100 -46.84 -56.57 -12.25
CA VAL A 100 -48.17 -57.14 -12.47
C VAL A 100 -48.44 -57.23 -13.98
N GLY A 101 -49.07 -58.32 -14.41
CA GLY A 101 -49.25 -58.60 -15.84
C GLY A 101 -47.96 -58.99 -16.58
N SER A 102 -48.03 -59.04 -17.91
CA SER A 102 -46.92 -59.41 -18.79
C SER A 102 -46.04 -58.20 -19.18
N THR A 103 -44.86 -58.47 -19.70
CA THR A 103 -44.06 -57.48 -20.45
C THR A 103 -44.51 -57.51 -21.91
N THR A 104 -44.92 -56.37 -22.46
CA THR A 104 -45.33 -56.21 -23.88
C THR A 104 -45.04 -54.79 -24.35
N ASN A 105 -44.87 -54.58 -25.65
CA ASN A 105 -44.70 -53.24 -26.20
C ASN A 105 -45.93 -52.39 -25.91
N ILE A 106 -45.74 -51.12 -25.55
CA ILE A 106 -46.81 -50.13 -25.43
C ILE A 106 -46.91 -49.44 -26.79
N ASP A 107 -47.96 -49.80 -27.51
CA ASP A 107 -48.36 -49.22 -28.79
C ASP A 107 -49.58 -48.33 -28.57
N ARG A 108 -49.52 -47.10 -29.09
CA ARG A 108 -50.61 -46.11 -29.03
C ARG A 108 -51.81 -46.55 -29.89
N ASP A 109 -51.53 -47.29 -30.97
CA ASP A 109 -52.52 -47.67 -31.98
C ASP A 109 -52.91 -49.17 -31.85
N ALA A 110 -52.64 -49.78 -30.68
CA ALA A 110 -52.79 -51.22 -30.44
C ALA A 110 -54.23 -51.74 -30.57
N ASP A 111 -55.22 -50.88 -30.29
CA ASP A 111 -56.64 -51.21 -30.43
C ASP A 111 -57.29 -50.43 -31.58
N THR A 112 -57.54 -51.15 -32.67
CA THR A 112 -58.11 -50.64 -33.93
C THR A 112 -59.58 -50.22 -33.85
N THR A 113 -60.24 -50.36 -32.69
CA THR A 113 -61.69 -50.11 -32.54
C THR A 113 -62.04 -48.80 -31.83
N ALA A 114 -61.05 -48.11 -31.26
CA ALA A 114 -61.21 -46.78 -30.67
C ALA A 114 -60.03 -45.87 -31.04
N THR A 115 -60.31 -44.60 -31.37
CA THR A 115 -59.26 -43.57 -31.51
C THR A 115 -58.57 -43.40 -30.15
N ASP A 116 -57.24 -43.59 -30.10
CA ASP A 116 -56.37 -43.55 -28.90
C ASP A 116 -56.57 -44.71 -27.91
N ALA A 117 -56.37 -45.95 -28.38
CA ALA A 117 -56.49 -47.14 -27.56
C ALA A 117 -55.14 -47.85 -27.42
N GLY A 118 -54.45 -47.51 -26.33
CA GLY A 118 -53.14 -48.04 -25.96
C GLY A 118 -53.12 -49.54 -25.66
N THR A 119 -52.07 -50.01 -24.99
CA THR A 119 -51.87 -51.45 -24.73
C THR A 119 -52.50 -51.91 -23.41
N ALA A 120 -53.37 -52.92 -23.47
CA ALA A 120 -54.02 -53.51 -22.32
C ALA A 120 -53.16 -54.58 -21.62
N TYR A 121 -53.02 -54.48 -20.29
CA TYR A 121 -52.31 -55.44 -19.45
C TYR A 121 -53.28 -56.17 -18.53
N ASN A 122 -53.23 -57.50 -18.49
CA ASN A 122 -53.98 -58.32 -17.54
C ASN A 122 -53.28 -58.31 -16.17
N ILE A 123 -53.58 -57.33 -15.32
CA ILE A 123 -52.88 -57.13 -14.05
C ILE A 123 -53.41 -58.01 -12.91
N ASN A 124 -54.70 -58.38 -12.92
CA ASN A 124 -55.34 -59.23 -11.89
C ASN A 124 -54.96 -58.87 -10.45
N TYR A 125 -54.83 -57.58 -10.14
CA TYR A 125 -54.29 -57.10 -8.87
C TYR A 125 -55.40 -56.62 -7.93
N SER A 126 -55.31 -56.94 -6.64
CA SER A 126 -56.28 -56.51 -5.62
C SER A 126 -55.72 -55.35 -4.80
N PHE A 127 -56.11 -54.13 -5.14
CA PHE A 127 -55.68 -52.91 -4.45
C PHE A 127 -56.31 -52.81 -3.07
N PRO A 128 -55.52 -52.75 -1.98
CA PRO A 128 -56.04 -52.56 -0.63
C PRO A 128 -56.72 -51.20 -0.48
N VAL A 129 -57.60 -51.07 0.53
CA VAL A 129 -58.14 -49.76 0.93
C VAL A 129 -56.99 -48.85 1.35
N GLY A 130 -57.02 -47.60 0.92
CA GLY A 130 -55.93 -46.63 1.11
C GLY A 130 -55.13 -46.40 -0.16
N VAL A 131 -53.84 -46.07 0.00
CA VAL A 131 -52.97 -45.64 -1.11
C VAL A 131 -52.15 -46.81 -1.66
N SER A 132 -52.01 -46.86 -2.98
CA SER A 132 -51.05 -47.70 -3.71
C SER A 132 -50.44 -46.91 -4.86
N TYR A 133 -49.38 -47.41 -5.46
CA TYR A 133 -48.71 -46.78 -6.60
C TYR A 133 -48.64 -47.72 -7.79
N ILE A 134 -48.74 -47.14 -8.99
CA ILE A 134 -48.50 -47.78 -10.27
C ILE A 134 -47.27 -47.13 -10.89
N GLU A 135 -46.33 -47.94 -11.36
CA GLU A 135 -45.17 -47.49 -12.14
C GLU A 135 -45.20 -48.12 -13.53
N VAL A 136 -45.08 -47.30 -14.56
CA VAL A 136 -44.97 -47.73 -15.96
C VAL A 136 -43.51 -47.64 -16.37
N ARG A 137 -42.95 -48.77 -16.77
CA ARG A 137 -41.59 -48.86 -17.33
C ARG A 137 -41.59 -49.35 -18.76
N GLY A 138 -40.56 -49.01 -19.51
CA GLY A 138 -40.33 -49.52 -20.86
C GLY A 138 -38.99 -49.06 -21.42
N ASP A 139 -38.60 -49.62 -22.55
CA ASP A 139 -37.41 -49.20 -23.27
C ASP A 139 -37.73 -47.99 -24.14
N VAL A 140 -36.89 -46.95 -24.07
CA VAL A 140 -37.00 -45.75 -24.92
C VAL A 140 -36.44 -46.07 -26.31
N TYR A 141 -37.17 -46.94 -27.02
CA TYR A 141 -36.82 -47.46 -28.33
C TYR A 141 -38.11 -47.80 -29.09
N ALA A 142 -38.26 -47.44 -30.37
CA ALA A 142 -39.49 -47.73 -31.10
C ALA A 142 -39.59 -49.19 -31.58
N ALA A 143 -40.72 -49.88 -31.34
CA ALA A 143 -40.93 -51.28 -31.74
C ALA A 143 -40.90 -51.54 -33.25
N SER A 144 -41.11 -50.50 -34.08
CA SER A 144 -41.08 -50.56 -35.55
C SER A 144 -39.68 -50.74 -36.17
N GLY A 145 -38.61 -50.62 -35.36
CA GLY A 145 -37.23 -50.66 -35.84
C GLY A 145 -36.63 -49.30 -36.20
N THR A 146 -37.40 -48.21 -36.08
CA THR A 146 -36.89 -46.83 -36.10
C THR A 146 -36.68 -46.36 -34.65
N ALA A 147 -35.60 -45.61 -34.37
CA ALA A 147 -35.28 -45.16 -33.00
C ALA A 147 -36.04 -43.87 -32.66
N PHE A 148 -36.35 -43.65 -31.37
CA PHE A 148 -36.64 -42.29 -30.91
C PHE A 148 -35.45 -41.39 -31.26
N ALA A 149 -35.69 -40.12 -31.61
CA ALA A 149 -34.62 -39.16 -31.84
C ALA A 149 -34.44 -38.24 -30.62
N ASN A 150 -33.24 -37.69 -30.47
CA ASN A 150 -32.96 -36.64 -29.49
C ASN A 150 -33.93 -35.45 -29.70
N GLY A 151 -34.57 -35.00 -28.62
CA GLY A 151 -35.57 -33.94 -28.64
C GLY A 151 -37.03 -34.40 -28.79
N HIS A 152 -37.29 -35.68 -29.10
CA HIS A 152 -38.67 -36.19 -29.10
C HIS A 152 -39.29 -36.14 -27.70
N THR A 153 -40.61 -35.99 -27.61
CA THR A 153 -41.32 -36.00 -26.33
C THR A 153 -42.15 -37.28 -26.14
N ILE A 154 -42.31 -37.73 -24.90
CA ILE A 154 -43.13 -38.89 -24.49
C ILE A 154 -43.99 -38.48 -23.29
N GLN A 155 -45.31 -38.62 -23.37
CA GLN A 155 -46.23 -38.45 -22.23
C GLN A 155 -47.05 -39.72 -22.07
N MET A 156 -46.79 -40.48 -21.00
CA MET A 156 -47.60 -41.66 -20.69
C MET A 156 -48.97 -41.25 -20.15
N SER A 157 -49.98 -42.10 -20.39
CA SER A 157 -51.32 -41.97 -19.83
C SER A 157 -51.86 -43.35 -19.43
N LEU A 158 -52.65 -43.40 -18.35
CA LEU A 158 -53.53 -44.55 -18.11
C LEU A 158 -54.88 -44.27 -18.77
N TYR A 159 -55.33 -45.17 -19.64
CA TYR A 159 -56.58 -45.00 -20.37
C TYR A 159 -57.78 -45.20 -19.44
N GLY A 160 -58.71 -44.24 -19.39
CA GLY A 160 -59.90 -44.28 -18.55
C GLY A 160 -61.16 -43.94 -19.35
N ASN A 161 -62.23 -44.68 -19.12
CA ASN A 161 -63.52 -44.54 -19.80
C ASN A 161 -64.64 -45.02 -18.88
N ALA A 162 -65.80 -44.37 -18.91
CA ALA A 162 -66.97 -44.67 -18.05
C ALA A 162 -67.69 -45.99 -18.38
N ALA A 163 -67.13 -46.82 -19.25
CA ALA A 163 -67.70 -48.09 -19.68
C ALA A 163 -66.69 -49.26 -19.59
N LEU A 164 -65.54 -49.07 -18.93
CA LEU A 164 -64.50 -50.09 -18.83
C LEU A 164 -64.96 -51.33 -18.04
N ASN A 165 -65.64 -51.11 -16.91
CA ASN A 165 -66.11 -52.16 -15.99
C ASN A 165 -65.05 -53.25 -15.72
N ASN A 166 -63.78 -52.85 -15.65
CA ASN A 166 -62.61 -53.74 -15.64
C ASN A 166 -62.04 -53.98 -14.24
N ALA A 167 -62.76 -53.56 -13.20
CA ALA A 167 -62.46 -53.86 -11.83
C ALA A 167 -63.74 -54.24 -11.06
N THR A 168 -63.57 -54.91 -9.92
CA THR A 168 -64.69 -55.40 -9.09
C THR A 168 -64.40 -55.18 -7.61
N GLY A 169 -65.40 -54.68 -6.87
CA GLY A 169 -65.37 -54.65 -5.41
C GLY A 169 -65.33 -56.07 -4.83
N LYS A 170 -64.37 -56.37 -3.96
CA LYS A 170 -64.15 -57.73 -3.44
C LYS A 170 -65.28 -58.22 -2.52
N VAL A 171 -66.03 -57.30 -1.91
CA VAL A 171 -67.13 -57.57 -0.97
C VAL A 171 -68.47 -57.30 -1.63
N SER A 172 -68.64 -56.14 -2.30
CA SER A 172 -69.89 -55.78 -2.96
C SER A 172 -70.17 -56.58 -4.24
N GLY A 173 -69.12 -56.93 -4.99
CA GLY A 173 -69.24 -57.46 -6.35
C GLY A 173 -69.55 -56.39 -7.41
N ASP A 174 -69.62 -55.11 -7.03
CA ASP A 174 -69.90 -54.00 -7.95
C ASP A 174 -68.79 -53.86 -8.99
N THR A 175 -69.17 -53.59 -10.24
CA THR A 175 -68.21 -53.26 -11.30
C THR A 175 -67.75 -51.82 -11.18
N ILE A 176 -66.44 -51.61 -11.36
CA ILE A 176 -65.78 -50.32 -11.21
C ILE A 176 -64.94 -50.06 -12.47
N ASP A 177 -64.96 -48.83 -12.98
CA ASP A 177 -64.06 -48.37 -14.03
C ASP A 177 -62.68 -48.03 -13.43
N PHE A 178 -61.63 -48.75 -13.83
CA PHE A 178 -60.26 -48.53 -13.38
C PHE A 178 -59.37 -48.17 -14.57
N PRO A 179 -58.61 -47.05 -14.55
CA PRO A 179 -58.28 -46.15 -13.44
C PRO A 179 -59.37 -45.09 -13.11
N GLY A 180 -60.44 -45.02 -13.89
CA GLY A 180 -61.54 -44.06 -13.73
C GLY A 180 -62.22 -43.77 -15.07
N THR A 181 -63.05 -42.72 -15.11
CA THR A 181 -63.89 -42.40 -16.27
C THR A 181 -63.20 -41.59 -17.38
N SER A 182 -61.96 -41.16 -17.16
CA SER A 182 -61.14 -40.38 -18.11
C SER A 182 -59.67 -40.75 -18.03
N ASN A 183 -58.92 -40.50 -19.11
CA ASN A 183 -57.47 -40.72 -19.14
C ASN A 183 -56.74 -39.93 -18.04
N VAL A 184 -55.73 -40.56 -17.44
CA VAL A 184 -54.86 -39.95 -16.43
C VAL A 184 -53.47 -39.78 -17.03
N ALA A 185 -53.13 -38.56 -17.45
CA ALA A 185 -51.83 -38.25 -18.05
C ALA A 185 -50.71 -38.03 -17.00
N ALA A 186 -49.50 -38.46 -17.31
CA ALA A 186 -48.28 -38.18 -16.56
C ALA A 186 -47.61 -36.88 -17.01
N ASN A 187 -46.36 -36.65 -16.60
CA ASN A 187 -45.56 -35.55 -17.16
C ASN A 187 -45.09 -35.89 -18.57
N THR A 188 -44.81 -34.87 -19.36
CA THR A 188 -44.09 -35.02 -20.62
C THR A 188 -42.59 -35.15 -20.33
N LEU A 189 -41.98 -36.20 -20.85
CA LEU A 189 -40.53 -36.45 -20.84
C LEU A 189 -39.94 -36.07 -22.19
N THR A 190 -38.70 -35.58 -22.21
CA THR A 190 -37.95 -35.32 -23.45
C THR A 190 -36.87 -36.38 -23.62
N VAL A 191 -36.77 -37.01 -24.79
CA VAL A 191 -35.69 -37.94 -25.11
C VAL A 191 -34.40 -37.15 -25.30
N GLY A 192 -33.37 -37.45 -24.51
CA GLY A 192 -32.11 -36.72 -24.54
C GLY A 192 -30.88 -37.61 -24.67
N VAL A 193 -29.82 -37.04 -25.22
CA VAL A 193 -28.47 -37.63 -25.20
C VAL A 193 -27.56 -36.81 -24.28
N GLY A 194 -26.42 -37.38 -23.90
CA GLY A 194 -25.36 -36.67 -23.20
C GLY A 194 -24.74 -35.57 -24.09
N THR A 195 -24.30 -34.49 -23.47
CA THR A 195 -23.65 -33.36 -24.14
C THR A 195 -22.33 -33.01 -23.46
N LEU A 196 -21.43 -32.35 -24.19
CA LEU A 196 -20.17 -31.82 -23.67
C LEU A 196 -20.05 -30.34 -24.01
N THR A 197 -19.62 -29.54 -23.05
CA THR A 197 -19.25 -28.14 -23.25
C THR A 197 -17.83 -27.92 -22.75
N LEU A 198 -16.96 -27.36 -23.59
CA LEU A 198 -15.61 -26.98 -23.20
C LEU A 198 -15.54 -25.46 -23.07
N ALA A 199 -14.80 -24.98 -22.09
CA ALA A 199 -14.51 -23.56 -21.91
C ALA A 199 -13.04 -23.36 -21.54
N LYS A 200 -12.49 -22.20 -21.93
CA LYS A 200 -11.19 -21.72 -21.46
C LYS A 200 -11.29 -21.43 -19.96
N ASP A 201 -10.33 -21.90 -19.18
CA ASP A 201 -10.26 -21.58 -17.75
C ASP A 201 -9.71 -20.17 -17.56
N GLN A 202 -10.54 -19.26 -17.06
CA GLN A 202 -10.19 -17.86 -16.89
C GLN A 202 -9.26 -17.63 -15.67
N THR A 203 -9.10 -18.62 -14.79
CA THR A 203 -8.15 -18.53 -13.66
C THR A 203 -6.70 -18.62 -14.12
N TYR A 204 -6.45 -19.21 -15.29
CA TYR A 204 -5.16 -19.24 -15.95
C TYR A 204 -5.11 -18.19 -17.06
N GLY A 205 -4.50 -17.03 -16.76
CA GLY A 205 -4.35 -15.91 -17.69
C GLY A 205 -3.27 -16.13 -18.75
N ASN A 206 -3.18 -15.21 -19.71
CA ASN A 206 -2.06 -15.17 -20.67
C ASN A 206 -0.73 -15.03 -19.92
N GLN A 207 0.33 -15.66 -20.43
CA GLN A 207 1.63 -15.72 -19.75
C GLN A 207 2.76 -15.23 -20.66
N THR A 208 3.80 -14.71 -20.02
CA THR A 208 5.13 -14.59 -20.62
C THR A 208 6.07 -15.57 -19.94
N VAL A 209 6.78 -16.37 -20.74
CA VAL A 209 7.66 -17.46 -20.29
C VAL A 209 9.08 -17.20 -20.80
N VAL A 210 10.05 -17.32 -19.90
CA VAL A 210 11.48 -17.23 -20.26
C VAL A 210 11.93 -18.55 -20.89
N LEU A 211 12.64 -18.44 -22.00
CA LEU A 211 13.04 -19.57 -22.84
C LEU A 211 14.50 -19.98 -22.60
N PRO A 212 14.83 -21.28 -22.72
CA PRO A 212 13.92 -22.40 -23.00
C PRO A 212 13.08 -22.76 -21.77
N GLY A 213 11.79 -23.02 -21.97
CA GLY A 213 10.89 -23.50 -20.92
C GLY A 213 10.72 -25.02 -21.01
N THR A 214 10.79 -25.74 -19.90
CA THR A 214 10.49 -27.18 -19.85
C THR A 214 9.18 -27.44 -19.11
N ALA A 215 8.39 -28.40 -19.56
CA ALA A 215 7.09 -28.78 -19.00
C ALA A 215 6.22 -27.57 -18.62
N THR A 216 6.20 -26.57 -19.49
CA THR A 216 5.48 -25.30 -19.28
C THR A 216 4.00 -25.53 -19.55
N GLU A 217 3.13 -25.16 -18.60
CA GLU A 217 1.69 -25.09 -18.84
C GLU A 217 1.45 -24.01 -19.89
N ILE A 218 0.78 -24.35 -20.99
CA ILE A 218 0.50 -23.42 -22.10
C ILE A 218 -0.99 -23.16 -22.32
N GLY A 219 -1.86 -23.90 -21.63
CA GLY A 219 -3.29 -23.66 -21.65
C GLY A 219 -4.05 -24.50 -20.64
N GLN A 220 -5.19 -23.98 -20.20
CA GLN A 220 -6.08 -24.65 -19.25
C GLN A 220 -7.54 -24.50 -19.71
N PHE A 221 -8.28 -25.60 -19.64
CA PHE A 221 -9.67 -25.71 -20.08
C PHE A 221 -10.49 -26.48 -19.05
N VAL A 222 -11.80 -26.17 -18.99
CA VAL A 222 -12.77 -26.90 -18.18
C VAL A 222 -13.81 -27.51 -19.10
N LEU A 223 -13.91 -28.84 -19.06
CA LEU A 223 -14.94 -29.61 -19.74
C LEU A 223 -16.09 -29.86 -18.76
N THR A 224 -17.32 -29.64 -19.21
CA THR A 224 -18.54 -29.90 -18.44
C THR A 224 -19.41 -30.88 -19.22
N SER A 225 -19.84 -31.96 -18.57
CA SER A 225 -20.84 -32.88 -19.11
C SER A 225 -22.26 -32.38 -18.83
N GLY A 226 -23.18 -32.65 -19.74
CA GLY A 226 -24.60 -32.39 -19.55
C GLY A 226 -25.21 -33.23 -18.42
N THR A 227 -26.46 -32.93 -18.06
CA THR A 227 -27.17 -33.57 -16.95
C THR A 227 -27.80 -34.92 -17.29
N ASN A 228 -27.83 -35.31 -18.57
CA ASN A 228 -28.66 -36.42 -19.05
C ASN A 228 -28.03 -37.80 -18.78
N GLU A 229 -26.74 -37.97 -19.05
CA GLU A 229 -26.04 -39.24 -18.89
C GLU A 229 -24.52 -39.01 -18.83
N SER A 230 -23.78 -40.05 -18.41
CA SER A 230 -22.32 -40.03 -18.45
C SER A 230 -21.80 -40.09 -19.89
N ILE A 231 -20.63 -39.49 -20.11
CA ILE A 231 -19.92 -39.52 -21.39
C ILE A 231 -18.57 -40.21 -21.19
N ASN A 232 -18.19 -41.08 -22.11
CA ASN A 232 -16.80 -41.54 -22.22
C ASN A 232 -16.06 -40.65 -23.23
N ALA A 233 -15.21 -39.75 -22.75
CA ALA A 233 -14.31 -38.99 -23.61
C ALA A 233 -13.27 -39.95 -24.23
N ASP A 234 -13.13 -39.91 -25.55
CA ASP A 234 -12.30 -40.86 -26.30
C ASP A 234 -11.18 -40.20 -27.11
N THR A 235 -11.33 -38.92 -27.48
CA THR A 235 -10.35 -38.25 -28.33
C THR A 235 -10.15 -36.81 -27.86
N LEU A 236 -8.90 -36.46 -27.61
CA LEU A 236 -8.46 -35.09 -27.40
C LEU A 236 -7.77 -34.63 -28.68
N THR A 237 -8.17 -33.51 -29.26
CA THR A 237 -7.50 -32.89 -30.41
C THR A 237 -7.02 -31.51 -30.02
N LEU A 238 -5.72 -31.29 -30.12
CA LEU A 238 -5.07 -30.02 -29.79
C LEU A 238 -4.44 -29.43 -31.03
N THR A 239 -4.78 -28.19 -31.35
CA THR A 239 -4.14 -27.41 -32.41
C THR A 239 -3.38 -26.24 -31.80
N LEU A 240 -2.12 -26.05 -32.19
CA LEU A 240 -1.31 -24.91 -31.76
C LEU A 240 -1.33 -23.83 -32.85
N THR A 241 -1.66 -22.61 -32.46
CA THR A 241 -1.64 -21.40 -33.29
C THR A 241 -0.76 -20.33 -32.63
N GLY A 242 -0.68 -19.13 -33.21
CA GLY A 242 0.09 -18.02 -32.68
C GLY A 242 0.85 -17.28 -33.77
N THR A 243 1.81 -16.45 -33.38
CA THR A 243 2.76 -15.80 -34.29
C THR A 243 3.96 -16.70 -34.55
N GLY A 244 4.54 -16.63 -35.75
CA GLY A 244 5.65 -17.51 -36.15
C GLY A 244 5.19 -18.91 -36.59
N THR A 245 6.03 -19.92 -36.34
CA THR A 245 5.71 -21.33 -36.64
C THR A 245 5.69 -22.14 -35.34
N PRO A 246 4.61 -22.11 -34.55
CA PRO A 246 4.54 -22.81 -33.26
C PRO A 246 4.92 -24.30 -33.32
N ALA A 247 4.70 -24.95 -34.48
CA ALA A 247 5.07 -26.34 -34.74
C ALA A 247 6.59 -26.62 -34.71
N THR A 248 7.44 -25.60 -34.82
CA THR A 248 8.90 -25.72 -34.68
C THR A 248 9.42 -25.24 -33.32
N ASP A 249 8.63 -24.43 -32.63
CA ASP A 249 9.05 -23.72 -31.40
C ASP A 249 8.67 -24.46 -30.12
N VAL A 250 7.91 -25.55 -30.23
CA VAL A 250 7.39 -26.32 -29.11
C VAL A 250 7.75 -27.79 -29.28
N THR A 251 8.05 -28.50 -28.19
CA THR A 251 8.32 -29.96 -28.19
C THR A 251 7.68 -30.62 -26.97
N ASN A 252 7.70 -31.96 -26.89
CA ASN A 252 7.18 -32.72 -25.74
C ASN A 252 5.78 -32.31 -25.28
N LEU A 253 4.83 -32.24 -26.23
CA LEU A 253 3.46 -31.81 -25.98
C LEU A 253 2.63 -32.93 -25.32
N TYR A 254 1.93 -32.62 -24.24
CA TYR A 254 1.00 -33.53 -23.57
C TYR A 254 -0.14 -32.79 -22.87
N VAL A 255 -1.20 -33.52 -22.52
CA VAL A 255 -2.37 -33.00 -21.83
C VAL A 255 -2.58 -33.79 -20.54
N THR A 256 -2.74 -33.12 -19.41
CA THR A 256 -3.26 -33.73 -18.19
C THR A 256 -4.76 -33.50 -18.11
N TYR A 257 -5.50 -34.49 -17.63
CA TYR A 257 -6.95 -34.47 -17.54
C TYR A 257 -7.39 -35.26 -16.31
N GLY A 258 -8.11 -34.62 -15.39
CA GLY A 258 -8.37 -35.21 -14.08
C GLY A 258 -7.06 -35.59 -13.37
N SER A 259 -6.91 -36.87 -13.01
CA SER A 259 -5.67 -37.43 -12.43
C SER A 259 -4.73 -38.08 -13.45
N ASN A 260 -5.06 -38.04 -14.74
CA ASN A 260 -4.37 -38.75 -15.81
C ASN A 260 -3.49 -37.81 -16.64
N THR A 261 -2.49 -38.38 -17.31
CA THR A 261 -1.58 -37.67 -18.24
C THR A 261 -1.55 -38.43 -19.55
N SER A 262 -1.72 -37.74 -20.67
CA SER A 262 -1.61 -38.33 -22.01
C SER A 262 -0.16 -38.75 -22.32
N SER A 263 0.03 -39.53 -23.38
CA SER A 263 1.37 -39.76 -23.91
C SER A 263 2.01 -38.45 -24.40
N ILE A 264 3.32 -38.32 -24.19
CA ILE A 264 4.10 -37.17 -24.69
C ILE A 264 4.34 -37.34 -26.18
N LYS A 265 4.08 -36.27 -26.95
CA LYS A 265 4.36 -36.23 -28.39
C LYS A 265 5.54 -35.31 -28.69
N PRO A 266 6.63 -35.81 -29.34
CA PRO A 266 7.66 -34.95 -29.89
C PRO A 266 7.03 -34.17 -31.05
N MET A 267 7.20 -32.84 -31.08
CA MET A 267 6.44 -32.03 -32.03
C MET A 267 6.87 -32.25 -33.48
N GLY A 268 5.90 -32.24 -34.38
CA GLY A 268 6.12 -32.32 -35.84
C GLY A 268 4.90 -31.93 -36.69
N ALA A 269 3.78 -31.50 -36.09
CA ALA A 269 2.56 -31.06 -36.77
C ALA A 269 1.77 -30.08 -35.88
N ALA A 270 1.08 -29.11 -36.52
CA ALA A 270 0.31 -28.08 -35.83
C ALA A 270 -0.96 -28.60 -35.11
N SER A 271 -1.43 -29.80 -35.46
CA SER A 271 -2.57 -30.46 -34.81
C SER A 271 -2.22 -31.89 -34.43
N GLN A 272 -2.56 -32.28 -33.20
CA GLN A 272 -2.23 -33.58 -32.62
C GLN A 272 -3.44 -34.15 -31.87
N SER A 273 -3.65 -35.47 -31.98
CA SER A 273 -4.76 -36.15 -31.30
C SER A 273 -4.32 -37.29 -30.37
N TRP A 274 -4.96 -37.43 -29.21
CA TRP A 274 -4.74 -38.54 -28.28
C TRP A 274 -6.01 -39.34 -28.15
N SER A 275 -5.87 -40.67 -28.23
CA SER A 275 -6.93 -41.59 -27.80
C SER A 275 -6.88 -41.72 -26.28
N VAL A 276 -8.00 -41.44 -25.64
CA VAL A 276 -8.22 -41.54 -24.20
C VAL A 276 -9.45 -42.42 -23.94
N SER A 277 -9.73 -42.75 -22.68
CA SER A 277 -10.96 -43.45 -22.30
C SER A 277 -11.33 -43.03 -20.89
N GLU A 278 -11.96 -41.86 -20.78
CA GLU A 278 -12.26 -41.24 -19.51
C GLU A 278 -13.77 -41.07 -19.33
N SER A 279 -14.33 -41.69 -18.28
CA SER A 279 -15.75 -41.60 -17.96
C SER A 279 -16.05 -40.36 -17.12
N ILE A 280 -16.84 -39.46 -17.68
CA ILE A 280 -17.31 -38.24 -17.03
C ILE A 280 -18.76 -38.45 -16.65
N ALA A 281 -19.06 -38.48 -15.35
CA ALA A 281 -20.42 -38.60 -14.84
C ALA A 281 -21.33 -37.48 -15.37
N ALA A 282 -22.65 -37.69 -15.38
CA ALA A 282 -23.58 -36.61 -15.72
C ALA A 282 -23.42 -35.44 -14.74
N ASN A 283 -23.51 -34.20 -15.25
CA ASN A 283 -23.37 -32.97 -14.46
C ASN A 283 -22.02 -32.86 -13.71
N ALA A 284 -20.93 -33.31 -14.34
CA ALA A 284 -19.60 -33.26 -13.78
C ALA A 284 -18.67 -32.38 -14.61
N THR A 285 -17.59 -31.90 -13.98
CA THR A 285 -16.57 -31.08 -14.61
C THR A 285 -15.20 -31.76 -14.55
N MET A 286 -14.39 -31.55 -15.58
CA MET A 286 -13.01 -32.03 -15.64
C MET A 286 -12.09 -30.93 -16.18
N THR A 287 -10.97 -30.72 -15.50
CA THR A 287 -9.94 -29.78 -15.94
C THR A 287 -8.95 -30.46 -16.86
N PHE A 288 -8.64 -29.80 -17.98
CA PHE A 288 -7.60 -30.18 -18.92
C PHE A 288 -6.49 -29.12 -18.88
N LYS A 289 -5.23 -29.55 -18.74
CA LYS A 289 -4.06 -28.67 -18.79
C LYS A 289 -3.11 -29.16 -19.87
N VAL A 290 -2.64 -28.23 -20.68
CA VAL A 290 -1.74 -28.50 -21.80
C VAL A 290 -0.33 -28.11 -21.38
N TYR A 291 0.61 -29.01 -21.55
CA TYR A 291 2.01 -28.80 -21.21
C TYR A 291 2.91 -29.05 -22.42
N ALA A 292 3.99 -28.29 -22.51
CA ALA A 292 5.01 -28.48 -23.53
C ALA A 292 6.36 -27.88 -23.13
N ASP A 293 7.41 -28.30 -23.84
CA ASP A 293 8.71 -27.64 -23.82
C ASP A 293 8.74 -26.53 -24.88
N LEU A 294 9.22 -25.34 -24.54
CA LEU A 294 9.28 -24.16 -25.38
C LEU A 294 10.73 -23.83 -25.75
N GLY A 295 11.03 -23.83 -27.05
CA GLY A 295 12.36 -23.53 -27.59
C GLY A 295 12.67 -22.03 -27.63
N THR A 296 13.96 -21.69 -27.74
CA THR A 296 14.46 -20.28 -27.75
C THR A 296 13.99 -19.45 -28.95
N THR A 297 13.55 -20.10 -30.03
CA THR A 297 13.00 -19.47 -31.24
C THR A 297 11.63 -18.81 -31.01
N LEU A 298 10.95 -19.11 -29.89
CA LEU A 298 9.70 -18.47 -29.50
C LEU A 298 9.88 -17.01 -29.00
N SER A 299 11.10 -16.52 -28.78
CA SER A 299 11.40 -15.24 -28.08
C SER A 299 10.78 -13.95 -28.65
N THR A 300 10.18 -14.01 -29.84
CA THR A 300 9.38 -12.91 -30.46
C THR A 300 7.99 -13.36 -30.92
N ASN A 301 7.67 -14.63 -30.68
CA ASN A 301 6.50 -15.33 -31.16
C ASN A 301 5.58 -15.74 -30.00
N THR A 302 4.41 -16.25 -30.35
CA THR A 302 3.40 -16.69 -29.39
C THR A 302 2.93 -18.10 -29.72
N VAL A 303 2.54 -18.85 -28.70
CA VAL A 303 1.81 -20.12 -28.85
C VAL A 303 0.46 -20.03 -28.15
N ILE A 304 -0.58 -20.50 -28.85
CA ILE A 304 -1.97 -20.51 -28.38
C ILE A 304 -2.55 -21.91 -28.63
N PRO A 305 -2.81 -22.71 -27.58
CA PRO A 305 -3.47 -24.00 -27.73
C PRO A 305 -4.96 -23.84 -28.00
N THR A 306 -5.50 -24.64 -28.90
CA THR A 306 -6.94 -24.77 -29.17
C THR A 306 -7.33 -26.22 -28.98
N LEU A 307 -8.22 -26.49 -28.03
CA LEU A 307 -8.62 -27.86 -27.66
C LEU A 307 -10.03 -28.17 -28.17
N THR A 308 -10.18 -29.39 -28.67
CA THR A 308 -11.46 -30.05 -28.91
C THR A 308 -11.46 -31.41 -28.21
N VAL A 309 -12.54 -31.74 -27.53
CA VAL A 309 -12.79 -33.05 -26.92
C VAL A 309 -13.99 -33.72 -27.58
N SER A 310 -13.83 -34.98 -27.97
CA SER A 310 -14.93 -35.85 -28.40
C SER A 310 -15.03 -37.10 -27.53
N GLY A 311 -16.19 -37.73 -27.59
CA GLY A 311 -16.52 -38.91 -26.83
C GLY A 311 -17.76 -39.60 -27.36
N THR A 312 -18.16 -40.65 -26.65
CA THR A 312 -19.41 -41.37 -26.88
C THR A 312 -20.25 -41.32 -25.61
N SER A 313 -21.53 -41.00 -25.74
CA SER A 313 -22.48 -41.05 -24.62
C SER A 313 -22.84 -42.49 -24.27
N ASN A 314 -23.38 -42.74 -23.07
CA ASN A 314 -23.81 -44.08 -22.67
C ASN A 314 -24.94 -44.64 -23.57
N SER A 315 -25.73 -43.76 -24.19
CA SER A 315 -26.72 -44.08 -25.23
C SER A 315 -26.12 -44.46 -26.59
N GLY A 316 -24.78 -44.41 -26.74
CA GLY A 316 -24.05 -44.77 -27.97
C GLY A 316 -23.97 -43.65 -29.01
N SER A 317 -24.31 -42.41 -28.65
CA SER A 317 -24.25 -41.26 -29.55
C SER A 317 -22.88 -40.59 -29.52
N ALA A 318 -22.37 -40.18 -30.67
CA ALA A 318 -21.15 -39.39 -30.74
C ALA A 318 -21.40 -37.98 -30.20
N VAL A 319 -20.49 -37.49 -29.35
CA VAL A 319 -20.55 -36.15 -28.76
C VAL A 319 -19.20 -35.47 -28.96
N SER A 320 -19.23 -34.19 -29.32
CA SER A 320 -18.01 -33.39 -29.47
C SER A 320 -18.27 -31.96 -29.00
N THR A 321 -17.20 -31.34 -28.53
CA THR A 321 -17.17 -29.92 -28.18
C THR A 321 -16.85 -29.08 -29.41
N ALA A 322 -17.17 -27.78 -29.35
CA ALA A 322 -16.59 -26.82 -30.29
C ALA A 322 -15.09 -26.63 -29.97
N ALA A 323 -14.31 -26.20 -30.97
CA ALA A 323 -12.91 -25.85 -30.75
C ALA A 323 -12.81 -24.61 -29.86
N VAL A 324 -12.10 -24.72 -28.74
CA VAL A 324 -11.95 -23.63 -27.77
C VAL A 324 -10.52 -23.12 -27.77
N VAL A 325 -10.35 -21.82 -28.01
CA VAL A 325 -9.06 -21.14 -27.97
C VAL A 325 -8.64 -20.90 -26.51
N GLY A 326 -7.41 -21.29 -26.20
CA GLY A 326 -6.81 -21.22 -24.86
C GLY A 326 -6.09 -19.90 -24.57
N GLN A 327 -5.01 -19.98 -23.78
CA GLN A 327 -4.18 -18.85 -23.36
C GLN A 327 -3.14 -18.47 -24.40
N THR A 328 -2.81 -17.18 -24.48
CA THR A 328 -1.66 -16.72 -25.24
C THR A 328 -0.41 -16.82 -24.38
N ILE A 329 0.56 -17.61 -24.84
CA ILE A 329 1.88 -17.73 -24.22
C ILE A 329 2.88 -17.00 -25.11
N THR A 330 3.55 -16.00 -24.54
CA THR A 330 4.58 -15.21 -25.23
C THR A 330 5.95 -15.68 -24.77
N GLY A 331 6.84 -15.97 -25.72
CA GLY A 331 8.21 -16.28 -25.41
C GLY A 331 9.03 -15.03 -25.10
N ALA A 332 9.85 -15.07 -24.07
CA ALA A 332 10.87 -14.07 -23.78
C ALA A 332 12.24 -14.74 -23.70
N SER A 333 13.28 -14.08 -24.21
CA SER A 333 14.66 -14.59 -24.10
C SER A 333 15.25 -14.46 -22.70
N SER A 334 14.72 -13.55 -21.87
CA SER A 334 15.12 -13.33 -20.48
C SER A 334 14.10 -12.46 -19.73
N GLY A 335 14.28 -12.31 -18.42
CA GLY A 335 13.65 -11.29 -17.61
C GLY A 335 14.05 -9.88 -18.00
N VAL A 336 13.15 -8.92 -17.74
CA VAL A 336 13.45 -7.50 -17.89
C VAL A 336 13.47 -6.87 -16.51
N LEU A 337 14.61 -6.26 -16.16
CA LEU A 337 14.76 -5.48 -14.94
C LEU A 337 14.66 -4.00 -15.28
N THR A 338 13.61 -3.34 -14.81
CA THR A 338 13.43 -1.90 -14.97
C THR A 338 14.02 -1.15 -13.77
N VAL A 339 14.81 -0.12 -14.02
CA VAL A 339 15.46 0.73 -13.01
C VAL A 339 14.94 2.16 -13.15
N SER A 340 14.53 2.79 -12.05
CA SER A 340 13.94 4.13 -12.05
C SER A 340 14.29 4.90 -10.77
N LEU A 341 14.27 6.23 -10.82
CA LEU A 341 14.42 7.06 -9.63
C LEU A 341 13.20 6.86 -8.74
N ASP A 342 13.42 6.62 -7.45
CA ASP A 342 12.30 6.56 -6.50
C ASP A 342 11.84 8.00 -6.17
N SER A 343 10.53 8.22 -6.15
CA SER A 343 9.95 9.54 -5.84
C SER A 343 10.22 10.00 -4.41
N GLY A 344 10.63 9.09 -3.53
CA GLY A 344 11.08 9.40 -2.17
C GLY A 344 12.57 9.78 -2.09
N THR A 345 13.29 9.88 -3.21
CA THR A 345 14.66 10.44 -3.24
C THR A 345 14.57 11.89 -2.76
N PRO A 346 15.35 12.29 -1.73
CA PRO A 346 15.36 13.66 -1.24
C PRO A 346 15.59 14.67 -2.36
N THR A 347 14.83 15.77 -2.36
CA THR A 347 15.18 16.97 -3.14
C THR A 347 16.51 17.54 -2.64
N SER A 348 17.15 18.43 -3.41
CA SER A 348 18.38 19.11 -2.97
C SER A 348 18.27 19.54 -1.52
N ALA A 349 19.30 19.26 -0.71
CA ALA A 349 19.24 19.50 0.72
C ALA A 349 20.64 19.79 1.29
N GLN A 350 20.65 20.19 2.56
CA GLN A 350 21.85 20.45 3.34
C GLN A 350 22.10 19.30 4.31
N VAL A 351 23.36 18.84 4.34
CA VAL A 351 23.84 17.72 5.15
C VAL A 351 25.05 18.16 5.97
N VAL A 352 25.24 17.53 7.12
CA VAL A 352 26.31 17.87 8.05
C VAL A 352 27.53 16.99 7.76
N ALA A 353 28.70 17.60 7.68
CA ALA A 353 29.98 16.92 7.62
C ALA A 353 30.13 15.96 8.81
N GLY A 354 30.84 14.86 8.63
CA GLY A 354 31.03 13.86 9.69
C GLY A 354 29.77 13.07 10.08
N SER A 355 28.64 13.26 9.41
CA SER A 355 27.37 12.57 9.68
C SER A 355 26.97 11.60 8.57
N THR A 356 26.13 10.62 8.92
CA THR A 356 25.40 9.79 7.97
C THR A 356 23.97 10.33 7.87
N ASP A 357 23.69 11.13 6.85
CA ASP A 357 22.41 11.84 6.71
C ASP A 357 21.52 11.21 5.61
N PRO A 358 20.36 10.62 5.96
CA PRO A 358 19.40 10.10 4.98
C PRO A 358 18.90 11.15 3.97
N ALA A 359 18.98 12.45 4.28
CA ALA A 359 18.65 13.52 3.36
C ALA A 359 19.59 13.54 2.14
N GLY A 360 20.79 12.96 2.24
CA GLY A 360 21.73 12.82 1.12
C GLY A 360 21.60 11.53 0.30
N SER A 361 20.60 10.69 0.59
CA SER A 361 20.50 9.37 -0.02
C SER A 361 20.03 9.38 -1.47
N LEU A 362 20.55 8.46 -2.29
CA LEU A 362 20.00 8.12 -3.60
C LEU A 362 19.02 6.95 -3.42
N LYS A 363 17.75 7.12 -3.82
CA LYS A 363 16.77 6.02 -3.80
C LYS A 363 16.39 5.59 -5.21
N VAL A 364 16.38 4.27 -5.43
CA VAL A 364 16.17 3.68 -6.75
C VAL A 364 15.10 2.60 -6.64
N LYS A 365 14.16 2.57 -7.57
CA LYS A 365 13.20 1.47 -7.71
C LYS A 365 13.66 0.51 -8.80
N LEU A 366 13.69 -0.77 -8.44
CA LEU A 366 13.89 -1.92 -9.33
C LEU A 366 12.56 -2.63 -9.52
N ALA A 367 12.17 -2.94 -10.77
CA ALA A 367 10.96 -3.69 -11.08
C ALA A 367 11.25 -4.82 -12.06
N GLY A 368 10.88 -6.04 -11.67
CA GLY A 368 11.18 -7.26 -12.40
C GLY A 368 10.01 -7.77 -13.23
N THR A 369 10.26 -8.35 -14.42
CA THR A 369 9.23 -9.02 -15.24
C THR A 369 9.75 -10.31 -15.86
N ASN A 370 8.83 -11.18 -16.27
CA ASN A 370 9.02 -12.52 -16.89
C ASN A 370 9.62 -13.61 -15.98
N GLU A 371 10.61 -13.30 -15.14
CA GLU A 371 11.21 -14.22 -14.15
C GLU A 371 11.65 -13.47 -12.88
N ASP A 372 12.19 -14.17 -11.89
CA ASP A 372 12.85 -13.54 -10.74
C ASP A 372 14.25 -13.09 -11.15
N GLN A 373 14.63 -11.87 -10.78
CA GLN A 373 15.98 -11.33 -11.00
C GLN A 373 16.76 -11.23 -9.70
N TYR A 374 18.08 -11.33 -9.80
CA TYR A 374 18.97 -11.20 -8.64
C TYR A 374 20.10 -10.22 -8.95
N VAL A 375 20.07 -9.04 -8.33
CA VAL A 375 21.17 -8.06 -8.45
C VAL A 375 22.40 -8.61 -7.75
N LYS A 376 23.50 -8.73 -8.50
CA LYS A 376 24.79 -9.27 -8.06
C LYS A 376 25.88 -8.22 -7.97
N SER A 377 25.75 -7.10 -8.68
CA SER A 377 26.71 -6.00 -8.59
C SER A 377 26.00 -4.67 -8.80
N LEU A 378 26.40 -3.65 -8.08
CA LEU A 378 26.04 -2.27 -8.41
C LEU A 378 27.18 -1.31 -8.06
N THR A 379 27.31 -0.25 -8.85
CA THR A 379 28.31 0.80 -8.66
C THR A 379 27.65 2.17 -8.63
N VAL A 380 28.02 2.97 -7.64
CA VAL A 380 27.56 4.35 -7.46
C VAL A 380 28.75 5.28 -7.55
N HIS A 381 28.67 6.31 -8.40
CA HIS A 381 29.69 7.35 -8.51
C HIS A 381 29.23 8.64 -7.85
N VAL A 382 30.20 9.47 -7.47
CA VAL A 382 30.01 10.89 -7.18
C VAL A 382 30.14 11.69 -8.48
N ASN A 383 29.47 12.83 -8.60
CA ASN A 383 29.50 13.68 -9.80
C ASN A 383 30.87 14.27 -10.19
N SER A 384 31.81 14.44 -9.25
CA SER A 384 33.13 14.99 -9.57
C SER A 384 34.22 14.55 -8.60
N VAL A 385 35.48 14.57 -9.05
CA VAL A 385 36.67 14.37 -8.20
C VAL A 385 36.63 15.31 -6.98
N ALA A 386 36.33 16.59 -7.23
CA ALA A 386 36.32 17.62 -6.20
C ALA A 386 35.25 17.40 -5.11
N ASN A 387 34.11 16.80 -5.46
CA ASN A 387 33.03 16.48 -4.53
C ASN A 387 33.21 15.12 -3.86
N SER A 388 34.03 14.24 -4.44
CA SER A 388 34.34 12.92 -3.87
C SER A 388 35.03 13.05 -2.52
N ALA A 389 35.83 14.11 -2.34
CA ALA A 389 36.47 14.46 -1.07
C ALA A 389 35.48 14.71 0.09
N ALA A 390 34.19 14.94 -0.19
CA ALA A 390 33.17 15.19 0.83
C ALA A 390 32.47 13.91 1.32
N ILE A 391 32.67 12.76 0.65
CA ILE A 391 32.01 11.49 0.97
C ILE A 391 33.04 10.50 1.52
N ALA A 392 32.87 10.04 2.75
CA ALA A 392 33.75 9.08 3.40
C ALA A 392 33.44 7.64 2.96
N SER A 393 32.16 7.29 3.00
CA SER A 393 31.65 5.98 2.61
C SER A 393 30.22 6.07 2.13
N LEU A 394 29.77 5.01 1.45
CA LEU A 394 28.39 4.79 1.06
C LEU A 394 27.90 3.49 1.72
N ASN A 395 26.67 3.53 2.24
CA ASN A 395 25.93 2.35 2.72
C ASN A 395 24.83 2.01 1.71
N LEU A 396 24.73 0.74 1.34
CA LEU A 396 23.63 0.23 0.52
C LEU A 396 22.59 -0.45 1.41
N SER A 397 21.32 -0.15 1.17
CA SER A 397 20.20 -0.79 1.85
C SER A 397 19.04 -1.02 0.89
N SER A 398 18.13 -1.96 1.22
CA SER A 398 16.98 -2.31 0.40
C SER A 398 15.68 -2.41 1.19
N SER A 399 14.54 -2.25 0.53
CA SER A 399 13.20 -2.43 1.09
C SER A 399 12.23 -2.93 0.02
N SER A 400 11.15 -3.59 0.43
CA SER A 400 10.05 -3.97 -0.47
C SER A 400 9.12 -2.80 -0.82
N THR A 401 9.23 -1.66 -0.12
CA THR A 401 8.40 -0.46 -0.34
C THR A 401 9.24 0.82 -0.29
N SER A 402 8.82 1.88 -0.99
CA SER A 402 9.55 3.18 -1.07
C SER A 402 9.71 3.88 0.29
N THR A 403 8.73 3.73 1.19
CA THR A 403 8.71 4.37 2.51
C THR A 403 8.93 3.38 3.66
N GLY A 404 9.28 2.14 3.36
CA GLY A 404 9.44 1.09 4.35
C GLY A 404 10.75 1.19 5.14
N THR A 405 10.90 0.28 6.11
CA THR A 405 12.19 0.06 6.77
C THR A 405 13.18 -0.48 5.74
N TYR A 406 14.31 0.19 5.61
CA TYR A 406 15.42 -0.25 4.77
C TYR A 406 16.38 -1.11 5.58
N THR A 407 16.75 -2.27 5.05
CA THR A 407 17.73 -3.18 5.63
C THR A 407 19.05 -3.06 4.88
N THR A 408 20.17 -2.99 5.61
CA THR A 408 21.51 -2.92 5.00
C THR A 408 21.78 -4.15 4.14
N VAL A 409 22.37 -3.92 2.97
CA VAL A 409 22.78 -4.93 2.00
C VAL A 409 24.28 -4.80 1.77
N GLY A 410 25.02 -5.88 2.05
CA GLY A 410 26.48 -5.87 2.01
C GLY A 410 27.09 -5.05 3.16
N SER A 411 28.35 -4.64 2.98
CA SER A 411 29.06 -3.75 3.90
C SER A 411 29.12 -2.33 3.36
N ASP A 412 29.36 -1.37 4.24
CA ASP A 412 29.73 -0.01 3.85
C ASP A 412 30.97 -0.04 2.95
N GLN A 413 30.95 0.82 1.93
CA GLN A 413 32.04 0.93 0.96
C GLN A 413 32.65 2.32 1.05
N THR A 414 33.96 2.39 1.26
CA THR A 414 34.72 3.64 1.07
C THR A 414 34.81 3.96 -0.42
N LEU A 415 34.89 5.24 -0.78
CA LEU A 415 35.07 5.59 -2.18
C LEU A 415 36.44 5.15 -2.70
N ALA A 416 36.45 4.41 -3.80
CA ALA A 416 37.63 4.20 -4.62
C ALA A 416 37.84 5.43 -5.51
N SER A 417 39.02 6.06 -5.43
CA SER A 417 39.41 7.22 -6.24
C SER A 417 40.93 7.23 -6.38
N ASP A 418 41.44 7.51 -7.58
CA ASP A 418 42.86 7.77 -7.84
C ASP A 418 43.18 9.28 -7.98
N GLY A 419 42.15 10.14 -7.80
CA GLY A 419 42.26 11.58 -7.94
C GLY A 419 42.12 12.09 -9.37
N THR A 420 41.97 11.20 -10.36
CA THR A 420 41.75 11.55 -11.78
C THR A 420 40.30 11.32 -12.21
N ILE A 421 39.60 10.37 -11.58
CA ILE A 421 38.17 10.10 -11.80
C ILE A 421 37.34 10.35 -10.53
N PRO A 422 36.04 10.66 -10.66
CA PRO A 422 35.16 10.79 -9.51
C PRO A 422 35.12 9.49 -8.72
N GLY A 423 35.09 9.61 -7.41
CA GLY A 423 35.09 8.47 -6.51
C GLY A 423 33.82 7.63 -6.68
N TYR A 424 33.97 6.32 -6.51
CA TYR A 424 32.88 5.36 -6.65
C TYR A 424 32.89 4.29 -5.57
N ALA A 425 31.74 3.68 -5.33
CA ALA A 425 31.59 2.51 -4.48
C ALA A 425 30.94 1.38 -5.26
N THR A 426 31.45 0.16 -5.10
CA THR A 426 30.90 -1.04 -5.74
C THR A 426 30.54 -2.08 -4.70
N TRP A 427 29.33 -2.61 -4.79
CA TRP A 427 28.90 -3.77 -4.00
C TRP A 427 28.84 -5.00 -4.89
N THR A 428 29.67 -5.99 -4.61
CA THR A 428 29.59 -7.32 -5.23
C THR A 428 28.87 -8.27 -4.28
N LEU A 429 27.66 -8.69 -4.64
CA LEU A 429 26.74 -9.46 -3.82
C LEU A 429 26.74 -10.94 -4.24
N THR A 430 26.86 -11.84 -3.27
CA THR A 430 26.89 -13.30 -3.48
C THR A 430 25.89 -14.02 -2.58
N GLY A 431 25.46 -15.20 -3.00
CA GLY A 431 24.53 -16.04 -2.23
C GLY A 431 23.25 -15.30 -1.82
N ALA A 432 22.87 -15.44 -0.56
CA ALA A 432 21.66 -14.83 0.01
C ALA A 432 21.74 -13.29 0.16
N SER A 433 22.92 -12.68 -0.01
CA SER A 433 23.08 -11.22 0.04
C SER A 433 22.71 -10.53 -1.27
N ARG A 434 22.41 -11.29 -2.34
CA ARG A 434 21.89 -10.74 -3.60
C ARG A 434 20.51 -10.15 -3.39
N ILE A 435 20.23 -9.04 -4.08
CA ILE A 435 18.92 -8.40 -3.98
C ILE A 435 17.98 -9.10 -4.96
N ALA A 436 17.02 -9.84 -4.42
CA ALA A 436 16.01 -10.54 -5.19
C ALA A 436 14.88 -9.59 -5.61
N VAL A 437 14.63 -9.47 -6.91
CA VAL A 437 13.49 -8.77 -7.48
C VAL A 437 12.57 -9.82 -8.07
N ALA A 438 11.44 -10.07 -7.41
CA ALA A 438 10.50 -11.10 -7.86
C ALA A 438 9.88 -10.77 -9.22
N LYS A 439 9.47 -11.80 -9.97
CA LYS A 439 8.66 -11.67 -11.19
C LYS A 439 7.43 -10.81 -10.90
N ASN A 440 7.27 -9.74 -11.68
CA ASN A 440 6.21 -8.74 -11.52
C ASN A 440 6.22 -8.01 -10.16
N GLY A 441 7.34 -8.07 -9.44
CA GLY A 441 7.56 -7.42 -8.16
C GLY A 441 8.41 -6.14 -8.27
N SER A 442 8.61 -5.46 -7.15
CA SER A 442 9.51 -4.32 -7.06
C SER A 442 10.31 -4.34 -5.75
N VAL A 443 11.53 -3.81 -5.82
CA VAL A 443 12.42 -3.57 -4.67
C VAL A 443 12.96 -2.16 -4.76
N TYR A 444 13.15 -1.52 -3.62
CA TYR A 444 13.65 -0.17 -3.49
C TYR A 444 15.03 -0.22 -2.87
N LEU A 445 16.01 0.37 -3.53
CA LEU A 445 17.37 0.57 -3.02
C LEU A 445 17.49 1.96 -2.42
N LYS A 446 18.31 2.09 -1.38
CA LYS A 446 18.72 3.37 -0.81
C LYS A 446 20.21 3.33 -0.54
N VAL A 447 20.93 4.23 -1.19
CA VAL A 447 22.36 4.46 -1.00
C VAL A 447 22.52 5.69 -0.13
N THR A 448 23.00 5.51 1.11
CA THR A 448 23.14 6.59 2.08
C THR A 448 24.61 6.97 2.22
N PRO A 449 24.98 8.23 1.97
CA PRO A 449 26.35 8.69 2.17
C PRO A 449 26.64 8.96 3.65
N THR A 450 27.88 8.64 4.04
CA THR A 450 28.53 9.18 5.23
C THR A 450 29.50 10.27 4.76
N TYR A 451 29.35 11.48 5.29
CA TYR A 451 30.16 12.62 4.89
C TYR A 451 31.48 12.69 5.68
N VAL A 452 32.56 13.09 5.03
CA VAL A 452 33.86 13.30 5.68
C VAL A 452 33.75 14.44 6.70
N SER A 453 34.37 14.33 7.87
CA SER A 453 34.39 15.44 8.84
C SER A 453 35.41 16.50 8.45
N THR A 454 35.14 17.75 8.82
CA THR A 454 36.02 18.92 8.61
C THR A 454 37.41 18.74 9.24
N GLY A 455 37.49 18.06 10.39
CA GLY A 455 38.77 17.69 11.03
C GLY A 455 39.61 16.66 10.27
N GLN A 456 39.05 15.94 9.29
CA GLN A 456 39.78 15.01 8.42
C GLN A 456 40.16 15.64 7.07
N ASN A 457 39.40 16.63 6.61
CA ASN A 457 39.67 17.36 5.37
C ASN A 457 39.03 18.76 5.42
N SER A 458 39.87 19.81 5.45
CA SER A 458 39.43 21.21 5.59
C SER A 458 38.63 21.75 4.39
N ALA A 459 38.51 20.99 3.30
CA ALA A 459 37.87 21.42 2.05
C ALA A 459 36.50 20.78 1.75
N VAL A 460 35.83 20.19 2.76
CA VAL A 460 34.52 19.50 2.56
C VAL A 460 33.32 20.45 2.59
N SER A 461 33.43 21.58 3.28
CA SER A 461 32.34 22.56 3.44
C SER A 461 32.09 23.33 2.13
N GLY A 462 30.82 23.41 1.72
CA GLY A 462 30.39 24.04 0.47
C GLY A 462 30.44 23.13 -0.77
N LYS A 463 30.90 21.88 -0.61
CA LYS A 463 30.84 20.89 -1.69
C LYS A 463 29.40 20.44 -1.94
N THR A 464 29.10 20.10 -3.20
CA THR A 464 27.76 19.68 -3.64
C THR A 464 27.80 18.30 -4.32
N PRO A 465 28.16 17.22 -3.59
CA PRO A 465 28.11 15.87 -4.12
C PRO A 465 26.71 15.52 -4.63
N ILE A 466 26.70 14.83 -5.76
CA ILE A 466 25.53 14.14 -6.32
C ILE A 466 25.93 12.67 -6.46
N LEU A 467 25.05 11.75 -6.04
CA LEU A 467 25.23 10.32 -6.23
C LEU A 467 24.51 9.85 -7.50
N ALA A 468 25.16 9.00 -8.27
CA ALA A 468 24.61 8.43 -9.50
C ALA A 468 24.79 6.91 -9.51
N LEU A 469 23.72 6.16 -9.79
CA LEU A 469 23.82 4.72 -10.04
C LEU A 469 24.31 4.50 -11.48
N THR A 470 25.54 4.00 -11.61
CA THR A 470 26.28 3.96 -12.89
C THR A 470 26.61 2.56 -13.37
N ASP A 471 26.47 1.52 -12.54
CA ASP A 471 26.52 0.13 -12.98
C ASP A 471 25.52 -0.67 -12.15
N LEU A 472 24.86 -1.62 -12.80
CA LEU A 472 24.01 -2.60 -12.15
C LEU A 472 24.02 -3.88 -12.98
N GLN A 473 24.41 -4.98 -12.34
CA GLN A 473 24.41 -6.31 -12.94
C GLN A 473 23.45 -7.20 -12.16
N ALA A 474 22.62 -7.93 -12.89
CA ALA A 474 21.69 -8.88 -12.33
C ALA A 474 21.71 -10.21 -13.11
N GLU A 475 21.37 -11.29 -12.43
CA GLU A 475 21.03 -12.58 -13.03
C GLU A 475 19.51 -12.65 -13.29
N GLY A 476 19.08 -13.52 -14.21
CA GLY A 476 17.67 -13.61 -14.62
C GLY A 476 17.23 -12.44 -15.51
N THR A 477 18.17 -11.69 -16.08
CA THR A 477 17.87 -10.63 -17.06
C THR A 477 19.02 -10.47 -18.05
N ALA A 478 18.69 -10.36 -19.33
CA ALA A 478 19.60 -9.90 -20.38
C ALA A 478 19.24 -8.49 -20.86
N VAL A 479 18.14 -7.91 -20.36
CA VAL A 479 17.61 -6.61 -20.76
C VAL A 479 17.34 -5.78 -19.51
N LEU A 480 18.16 -4.76 -19.27
CA LEU A 480 17.85 -3.73 -18.29
C LEU A 480 17.25 -2.52 -19.00
N VAL A 481 16.17 -1.99 -18.44
CA VAL A 481 15.48 -0.82 -18.98
C VAL A 481 15.53 0.30 -17.96
N ALA A 482 16.02 1.48 -18.33
CA ALA A 482 15.84 2.67 -17.51
C ALA A 482 14.48 3.30 -17.83
N ALA A 483 13.62 3.51 -16.82
CA ALA A 483 12.34 4.18 -16.98
C ALA A 483 12.38 5.55 -16.28
N GLY A 484 12.31 6.63 -17.06
CA GLY A 484 12.22 7.99 -16.55
C GLY A 484 10.77 8.41 -16.34
N ALA A 485 10.37 8.61 -15.08
CA ALA A 485 9.23 9.45 -14.76
C ALA A 485 9.74 10.87 -14.50
N GLY A 486 9.40 11.81 -15.38
CA GLY A 486 9.51 13.24 -15.12
C GLY A 486 10.47 14.02 -16.01
N SER A 487 9.98 15.17 -16.48
CA SER A 487 10.75 16.27 -17.10
C SER A 487 11.85 16.85 -16.19
N ASP A 488 11.91 16.42 -14.93
CA ASP A 488 12.85 16.93 -13.92
C ASP A 488 14.13 16.09 -13.81
N LEU A 489 14.25 14.95 -14.51
CA LEU A 489 15.50 14.18 -14.62
C LEU A 489 16.57 14.87 -15.49
N ILE A 490 16.24 16.01 -16.11
CA ILE A 490 17.10 16.77 -17.04
C ILE A 490 17.84 17.92 -16.31
N ALA A 491 17.69 18.05 -14.99
CA ALA A 491 18.46 18.99 -14.18
C ALA A 491 19.69 18.34 -13.53
N SER A 492 20.78 18.29 -14.30
CA SER A 492 22.17 17.95 -13.93
C SER A 492 22.58 16.46 -13.91
N THR A 493 23.44 16.14 -14.88
CA THR A 493 24.40 15.03 -14.97
C THR A 493 23.88 13.63 -15.36
N GLY A 494 23.42 13.48 -16.60
CA GLY A 494 23.16 12.17 -17.24
C GLY A 494 24.30 11.16 -17.05
N ILE A 495 24.03 10.06 -16.35
CA ILE A 495 24.85 8.84 -16.39
C ILE A 495 23.92 7.68 -16.58
N VAL A 496 24.19 6.79 -17.55
CA VAL A 496 23.55 5.49 -17.76
C VAL A 496 24.19 4.43 -16.85
N PRO A 497 23.44 3.52 -16.19
CA PRO A 497 24.03 2.32 -15.61
C PRO A 497 24.65 1.44 -16.71
N LYS A 498 25.90 0.99 -16.56
CA LYS A 498 26.60 0.00 -17.42
C LYS A 498 25.89 -1.36 -17.39
N ALA A 499 24.70 -1.42 -17.93
CA ALA A 499 23.84 -2.58 -17.89
C ALA A 499 24.33 -3.67 -18.85
N ASN A 500 25.13 -4.60 -18.30
CA ASN A 500 25.38 -5.96 -18.81
C ASN A 500 25.70 -6.09 -20.33
N SER A 501 26.26 -5.05 -20.96
CA SER A 501 26.69 -5.09 -22.36
C SER A 501 27.79 -4.06 -22.63
N SER A 502 28.76 -4.44 -23.47
CA SER A 502 29.82 -3.57 -23.97
C SER A 502 29.26 -2.55 -24.96
N SER A 503 28.80 -1.40 -24.47
CA SER A 503 28.40 -0.28 -25.33
C SER A 503 29.63 0.27 -26.09
N THR A 504 29.51 0.42 -27.40
CA THR A 504 30.52 1.05 -28.27
C THR A 504 30.04 2.43 -28.70
N PHE A 505 30.92 3.43 -28.66
CA PHE A 505 30.62 4.71 -29.26
C PHE A 505 30.60 4.60 -30.78
N VAL A 506 29.60 5.22 -31.41
CA VAL A 506 29.45 5.27 -32.85
C VAL A 506 29.37 6.72 -33.30
N ALA A 507 29.90 7.01 -34.48
CA ALA A 507 29.73 8.30 -35.11
C ALA A 507 28.22 8.60 -35.23
N SER A 508 27.79 9.76 -34.71
CA SER A 508 26.40 10.20 -34.85
C SER A 508 26.06 10.59 -36.28
N GLY A 509 27.07 10.99 -37.07
CA GLY A 509 26.89 11.62 -38.37
C GLY A 509 26.79 13.15 -38.31
N ASP A 510 26.73 13.71 -37.10
CA ASP A 510 26.70 15.15 -36.85
C ASP A 510 28.09 15.66 -36.46
N THR A 511 28.38 16.91 -36.82
CA THR A 511 29.66 17.57 -36.52
C THR A 511 29.48 18.89 -35.78
N VAL A 512 30.50 19.30 -35.03
CA VAL A 512 30.54 20.64 -34.41
C VAL A 512 30.91 21.69 -35.47
N ASN A 513 30.22 22.83 -35.48
CA ASN A 513 30.37 23.91 -36.46
C ASN A 513 30.77 25.26 -35.83
N ASP A 514 31.26 25.25 -34.58
CA ASP A 514 31.78 26.46 -33.93
C ASP A 514 33.28 26.64 -34.19
N ALA A 515 33.72 27.90 -34.36
CA ALA A 515 35.12 28.22 -34.65
C ALA A 515 36.06 28.05 -33.44
N THR A 516 35.50 28.11 -32.23
CA THR A 516 36.16 27.90 -30.94
C THR A 516 35.13 27.36 -29.95
N VAL A 517 35.50 26.36 -29.15
CA VAL A 517 34.69 25.87 -28.03
C VAL A 517 35.57 25.87 -26.78
N ASP A 518 35.34 26.80 -25.87
CA ASP A 518 36.09 26.92 -24.62
C ASP A 518 35.58 25.97 -23.53
N THR A 519 36.38 25.80 -22.48
CA THR A 519 36.07 24.99 -21.30
C THR A 519 34.77 25.39 -20.57
N ALA A 520 34.33 26.64 -20.75
CA ALA A 520 33.13 27.20 -20.14
C ALA A 520 31.88 27.13 -21.02
N ASP A 521 32.01 26.82 -22.31
CA ASP A 521 30.88 26.82 -23.23
C ASP A 521 29.93 25.66 -22.91
N THR A 522 28.63 25.91 -22.86
CA THR A 522 27.61 24.88 -22.58
C THR A 522 26.72 24.61 -23.77
N THR A 523 27.03 25.20 -24.92
CA THR A 523 26.26 25.10 -26.15
C THR A 523 27.18 24.95 -27.35
N PHE A 524 26.83 24.07 -28.28
CA PHE A 524 27.54 23.88 -29.55
C PHE A 524 26.58 24.05 -30.72
N THR A 525 27.01 24.74 -31.77
CA THR A 525 26.35 24.67 -33.07
C THR A 525 26.73 23.36 -33.75
N VAL A 526 25.73 22.59 -34.19
CA VAL A 526 25.95 21.30 -34.85
C VAL A 526 25.45 21.34 -36.30
N THR A 527 26.11 20.58 -37.17
CA THR A 527 25.68 20.35 -38.56
C THR A 527 25.39 18.87 -38.74
N GLY A 528 24.14 18.55 -39.08
CA GLY A 528 23.64 17.18 -39.20
C GLY A 528 22.11 17.13 -39.04
N ASN A 529 21.56 15.91 -39.04
CA ASN A 529 20.11 15.66 -38.90
C ASN A 529 19.82 14.67 -37.75
N THR A 530 20.80 14.35 -36.92
CA THR A 530 20.62 13.38 -35.85
C THR A 530 19.97 14.08 -34.66
N ALA A 531 18.72 13.72 -34.36
CA ALA A 531 18.08 14.17 -33.13
C ALA A 531 18.75 13.50 -31.93
N PHE A 532 19.30 14.30 -31.03
CA PHE A 532 19.80 13.86 -29.73
C PHE A 532 18.69 14.01 -28.69
N THR A 533 18.61 13.04 -27.78
CA THR A 533 17.71 13.14 -26.63
C THR A 533 18.43 13.75 -25.43
N PRO A 534 17.76 14.61 -24.63
CA PRO A 534 18.28 14.99 -23.32
C PRO A 534 18.66 13.74 -22.51
N GLY A 535 19.91 13.65 -22.06
CA GLY A 535 20.51 12.48 -21.42
C GLY A 535 21.54 11.75 -22.28
N ASP A 536 21.60 11.99 -23.59
CA ASP A 536 22.58 11.35 -24.47
C ASP A 536 24.01 11.68 -24.06
N ILE A 537 24.86 10.64 -24.01
CA ILE A 537 26.29 10.78 -23.74
C ILE A 537 27.02 10.87 -25.07
N ILE A 538 27.74 11.97 -25.24
CA ILE A 538 28.50 12.27 -26.44
C ILE A 538 29.95 12.61 -26.10
N PHE A 539 30.82 12.53 -27.09
CA PHE A 539 32.09 13.25 -27.11
C PHE A 539 32.36 13.77 -28.50
N VAL A 540 33.26 14.75 -28.59
CA VAL A 540 33.73 15.29 -29.86
C VAL A 540 35.09 14.67 -30.13
N ASP A 541 35.19 13.92 -31.22
CA ASP A 541 36.45 13.32 -31.66
C ASP A 541 37.34 14.41 -32.26
N LEU A 542 38.53 14.56 -31.68
CA LEU A 542 39.54 15.54 -32.09
C LEU A 542 40.47 14.81 -33.04
N ALA A 543 40.21 14.91 -34.34
CA ALA A 543 40.92 14.21 -35.40
C ALA A 543 42.44 14.42 -35.28
N ASP A 544 43.17 13.44 -34.73
CA ASP A 544 44.61 13.15 -34.92
C ASP A 544 45.16 12.05 -33.95
N ASP A 545 44.35 11.43 -33.06
CA ASP A 545 44.82 10.32 -32.21
C ASP A 545 44.05 9.02 -32.54
N ASP A 546 44.71 8.08 -33.22
CA ASP A 546 44.14 6.79 -33.68
C ASP A 546 43.85 5.79 -32.51
N GLY A 547 43.69 6.29 -31.27
CA GLY A 547 43.55 5.48 -30.07
C GLY A 547 42.67 6.14 -29.01
N PHE A 548 41.40 5.72 -28.95
CA PHE A 548 40.40 6.21 -28.00
C PHE A 548 40.75 5.92 -26.52
N PHE A 549 40.31 6.84 -25.63
CA PHE A 549 40.07 6.75 -24.15
C PHE A 549 40.99 7.54 -23.21
N GLY A 550 41.96 8.32 -23.70
CA GLY A 550 42.92 8.98 -22.81
C GLY A 550 42.59 10.44 -22.48
N SER A 551 42.03 11.18 -23.43
CA SER A 551 42.13 12.64 -23.44
C SER A 551 40.83 13.35 -23.84
N GLU A 552 39.82 12.62 -24.29
CA GLU A 552 38.58 13.17 -24.80
C GLU A 552 37.60 13.52 -23.67
N GLU A 553 36.89 14.64 -23.85
CA GLU A 553 35.86 15.06 -22.94
C GLU A 553 34.54 14.34 -23.24
N LEU A 554 33.96 13.72 -22.21
CA LEU A 554 32.59 13.23 -22.26
C LEU A 554 31.62 14.35 -21.88
N MET A 555 30.50 14.42 -22.58
CA MET A 555 29.47 15.44 -22.40
C MET A 555 28.07 14.80 -22.36
N VAL A 556 27.14 15.46 -21.69
CA VAL A 556 25.74 15.03 -21.61
C VAL A 556 24.87 16.06 -22.32
N VAL A 557 24.03 15.62 -23.25
CA VAL A 557 23.04 16.50 -23.90
C VAL A 557 21.96 16.88 -22.90
N LEU A 558 21.77 18.18 -22.70
CA LEU A 558 20.70 18.75 -21.86
C LEU A 558 19.49 19.15 -22.72
N LEU A 559 19.75 19.62 -23.94
CA LEU A 559 18.74 20.03 -24.89
C LEU A 559 19.30 19.92 -26.31
N ASP A 560 18.48 19.42 -27.23
CA ASP A 560 18.72 19.51 -28.67
C ASP A 560 17.65 20.39 -29.30
N SER A 561 18.09 21.45 -29.99
CA SER A 561 17.23 22.38 -30.73
C SER A 561 17.31 22.17 -32.26
N GLY A 562 17.97 21.10 -32.70
CA GLY A 562 18.21 20.74 -34.09
C GLY A 562 19.52 21.33 -34.63
N THR A 563 19.77 22.62 -34.43
CA THR A 563 21.02 23.28 -34.87
C THR A 563 21.98 23.56 -33.72
N THR A 564 21.53 23.44 -32.48
CA THR A 564 22.32 23.72 -31.29
C THR A 564 22.07 22.66 -30.23
N LEU A 565 23.16 22.04 -29.76
CA LEU A 565 23.16 21.18 -28.59
C LEU A 565 23.53 22.01 -27.36
N THR A 566 22.70 21.99 -26.33
CA THR A 566 23.08 22.42 -24.99
C THR A 566 23.57 21.19 -24.25
N VAL A 567 24.77 21.26 -23.67
CA VAL A 567 25.39 20.14 -22.97
C VAL A 567 25.86 20.52 -21.58
N GLN A 568 26.05 19.49 -20.76
CA GLN A 568 26.93 19.54 -19.63
C GLN A 568 28.32 19.01 -20.02
N ARG A 569 29.34 19.79 -19.69
CA ARG A 569 30.74 19.52 -19.95
C ARG A 569 31.45 18.80 -18.80
N GLY A 570 32.55 18.12 -19.11
CA GLY A 570 33.35 17.34 -18.16
C GLY A 570 32.55 16.23 -17.47
N ALA A 571 31.62 15.60 -18.20
CA ALA A 571 30.81 14.53 -17.66
C ALA A 571 31.71 13.34 -17.27
N PHE A 572 31.27 12.59 -16.26
CA PHE A 572 32.00 11.41 -15.73
C PHE A 572 33.40 11.74 -15.20
N GLY A 573 33.65 13.01 -14.86
CA GLY A 573 34.95 13.51 -14.40
C GLY A 573 36.03 13.53 -15.46
N THR A 574 35.65 13.50 -16.74
CA THR A 574 36.55 13.98 -17.78
C THR A 574 36.80 15.47 -17.57
N THR A 575 38.02 15.92 -17.86
CA THR A 575 38.33 17.35 -17.76
C THR A 575 37.74 18.05 -18.98
N ALA A 576 37.02 19.14 -18.75
CA ALA A 576 36.59 20.05 -19.82
C ALA A 576 37.81 20.45 -20.67
N VAL A 577 37.81 20.10 -21.97
CA VAL A 577 38.92 20.40 -22.89
C VAL A 577 38.60 21.65 -23.71
N SER A 578 39.51 22.62 -23.79
CA SER A 578 39.33 23.74 -24.72
C SER A 578 39.66 23.27 -26.13
N HIS A 579 38.75 23.50 -27.07
CA HIS A 579 38.95 23.24 -28.48
C HIS A 579 39.34 24.57 -29.13
N ALA A 580 40.64 24.85 -29.14
CA ALA A 580 41.18 26.15 -29.56
C ALA A 580 42.06 26.02 -30.81
N THR A 581 41.48 25.60 -31.94
CA THR A 581 42.09 25.88 -33.26
C THR A 581 41.07 25.70 -34.39
N ALA A 582 40.84 26.77 -35.18
CA ALA A 582 39.88 26.78 -36.29
C ALA A 582 40.16 25.74 -37.40
N SER A 583 41.31 25.06 -37.39
CA SER A 583 41.66 23.99 -38.33
C SER A 583 41.24 22.59 -37.87
N LEU A 584 40.82 22.43 -36.61
CA LEU A 584 40.57 21.15 -35.95
C LEU A 584 39.15 21.02 -35.39
N ILE A 585 38.19 21.89 -35.75
CA ILE A 585 36.81 21.85 -35.18
C ILE A 585 35.76 21.75 -36.28
N ASN A 586 35.97 22.40 -37.43
CA ASN A 586 35.01 22.39 -38.52
C ASN A 586 35.04 21.02 -39.24
N GLY A 587 34.17 20.12 -38.81
CA GLY A 587 34.11 18.72 -39.28
C GLY A 587 34.41 17.65 -38.23
N ASN A 588 34.62 18.01 -36.97
CA ASN A 588 34.81 17.01 -35.91
C ASN A 588 33.53 16.23 -35.67
N THR A 589 33.65 14.90 -35.68
CA THR A 589 32.50 14.02 -35.55
C THR A 589 32.07 13.92 -34.10
N ILE A 590 30.78 14.13 -33.86
CA ILE A 590 30.18 13.84 -32.57
C ILE A 590 29.97 12.33 -32.51
N TYR A 591 30.59 11.67 -31.54
CA TYR A 591 30.31 10.28 -31.25
C TYR A 591 29.27 10.21 -30.14
N ARG A 592 28.33 9.29 -30.28
CA ARG A 592 27.32 9.00 -29.27
C ARG A 592 27.45 7.57 -28.80
N LEU A 593 27.12 7.34 -27.54
CA LEU A 593 27.06 5.99 -27.00
C LEU A 593 25.89 5.24 -27.65
N SER A 594 26.14 4.24 -28.50
CA SER A 594 25.06 3.39 -29.05
C SER A 594 25.09 1.99 -28.48
N GLY A 595 23.92 1.49 -28.08
CA GLY A 595 23.68 0.07 -27.92
C GLY A 595 23.34 -0.51 -29.29
N ALA A 596 24.21 -1.37 -29.83
CA ALA A 596 23.76 -2.30 -30.86
C ALA A 596 22.68 -3.19 -30.20
N VAL A 597 21.46 -3.13 -30.73
CA VAL A 597 20.27 -3.92 -30.32
C VAL A 597 19.44 -3.32 -29.16
N GLY A 598 18.37 -2.59 -29.53
CA GLY A 598 17.23 -2.29 -28.63
C GLY A 598 17.01 -0.80 -28.37
N THR A 599 15.75 -0.38 -28.38
CA THR A 599 15.28 0.94 -27.92
C THR A 599 15.64 1.14 -26.45
N TYR A 600 16.83 1.68 -26.16
CA TYR A 600 17.18 2.19 -24.86
C TYR A 600 16.89 3.69 -24.84
N THR A 601 15.89 4.12 -24.07
CA THR A 601 15.78 5.51 -23.63
C THR A 601 16.83 5.72 -22.54
N ASN A 602 18.00 6.19 -22.96
CA ASN A 602 19.23 6.28 -22.17
C ASN A 602 19.20 7.48 -21.21
N ALA A 603 18.77 7.25 -19.97
CA ALA A 603 19.08 8.14 -18.85
C ALA A 603 19.22 7.27 -17.60
N GLY A 604 20.35 7.29 -16.90
CA GLY A 604 20.42 6.61 -15.61
C GLY A 604 20.00 7.50 -14.46
N ILE A 605 20.10 6.92 -13.26
CA ILE A 605 19.34 7.38 -12.10
C ILE A 605 20.26 8.21 -11.20
N ILE A 606 20.02 9.51 -11.20
CA ILE A 606 20.84 10.52 -10.52
C ILE A 606 20.02 11.10 -9.37
N GLY A 607 20.69 11.29 -8.22
CA GLY A 607 20.09 11.97 -7.08
C GLY A 607 20.14 13.50 -7.25
N ASN A 608 19.72 14.22 -6.21
CA ASN A 608 19.82 15.67 -6.20
C ASN A 608 21.15 16.14 -5.59
N PRO A 609 21.63 17.36 -5.89
CA PRO A 609 22.83 17.92 -5.26
C PRO A 609 22.61 18.17 -3.76
N MET A 610 23.61 17.76 -2.98
CA MET A 610 23.60 17.86 -1.51
C MET A 610 24.71 18.77 -1.04
N THR A 611 24.39 19.88 -0.38
CA THR A 611 25.42 20.82 0.12
C THR A 611 25.94 20.34 1.47
N VAL A 612 27.23 20.03 1.54
CA VAL A 612 27.92 19.54 2.75
C VAL A 612 28.43 20.72 3.56
N LEU A 613 28.18 20.70 4.88
CA LEU A 613 28.46 21.82 5.79
C LEU A 613 29.13 21.34 7.07
N GLY A 614 30.07 22.13 7.62
CA GLY A 614 30.71 21.83 8.91
C GLY A 614 29.70 21.76 10.07
N THR A 615 28.74 22.68 10.13
CA THR A 615 27.51 22.54 10.91
C THR A 615 26.33 23.16 10.14
N LYS A 616 25.11 22.71 10.42
CA LYS A 616 23.88 23.22 9.83
C LYS A 616 23.11 24.06 10.84
N LEU A 617 22.90 25.34 10.52
CA LEU A 617 22.03 26.22 11.29
C LEU A 617 20.56 25.93 10.95
N SER A 618 19.73 25.74 11.96
CA SER A 618 18.28 25.64 11.84
C SER A 618 17.61 26.66 12.74
N LEU A 619 16.50 27.23 12.28
CA LEU A 619 15.66 28.12 13.07
C LEU A 619 14.32 27.44 13.37
N ALA A 620 13.85 27.59 14.61
CA ALA A 620 12.55 27.13 15.07
C ALA A 620 11.83 28.23 15.85
N LEU A 621 10.49 28.20 15.88
CA LEU A 621 9.71 29.09 16.75
C LEU A 621 10.01 28.74 18.20
N ALA A 622 10.34 29.72 19.03
CA ALA A 622 10.58 29.47 20.44
C ALA A 622 9.26 29.25 21.16
N GLY A 623 9.23 28.35 22.16
CA GLY A 623 8.01 28.07 22.93
C GLY A 623 7.47 29.29 23.70
N ASN A 624 8.31 30.30 23.94
CA ASN A 624 7.94 31.58 24.55
C ASN A 624 7.62 32.67 23.51
N SER A 625 7.49 32.34 22.23
CA SER A 625 7.03 33.30 21.23
C SER A 625 5.56 33.66 21.52
N PRO A 626 5.21 34.94 21.66
CA PRO A 626 3.85 35.34 22.03
C PRO A 626 2.82 34.83 21.03
N SER A 627 1.68 34.34 21.53
CA SER A 627 0.51 34.04 20.70
C SER A 627 -0.77 34.48 21.40
N GLY A 628 -1.70 35.09 20.66
CA GLY A 628 -2.99 35.51 21.21
C GLY A 628 -3.04 36.96 21.69
N ALA A 629 -3.85 37.22 22.72
CA ALA A 629 -4.21 38.58 23.13
C ALA A 629 -3.06 39.34 23.82
N THR A 630 -2.83 40.60 23.47
CA THR A 630 -1.87 41.48 24.15
C THR A 630 -2.38 42.92 24.30
N SER A 631 -1.67 43.72 25.10
CA SER A 631 -1.88 45.16 25.22
C SER A 631 -0.86 45.95 24.40
N ALA A 632 -1.26 47.15 23.96
CA ALA A 632 -0.32 48.12 23.41
C ALA A 632 0.72 48.52 24.46
N GLY A 633 1.95 48.78 24.03
CA GLY A 633 3.00 49.22 24.93
C GLY A 633 4.35 49.29 24.25
N THR A 634 5.31 49.86 24.97
CA THR A 634 6.70 49.96 24.52
C THR A 634 7.49 48.70 24.85
N SER A 635 8.41 48.31 23.98
CA SER A 635 9.36 47.21 24.20
C SER A 635 8.69 45.87 24.58
N LYS A 636 7.52 45.58 24.00
CA LYS A 636 6.81 44.31 24.20
C LYS A 636 7.52 43.20 23.45
N ILE A 637 7.60 41.99 24.01
CA ILE A 637 8.02 40.83 23.24
C ILE A 637 6.94 40.58 22.19
N VAL A 638 7.33 40.48 20.93
CA VAL A 638 6.41 40.30 19.82
C VAL A 638 6.65 39.00 19.04
N PHE A 639 7.88 38.47 19.12
CA PHE A 639 8.27 37.22 18.45
C PHE A 639 9.55 36.67 19.09
N SER A 640 9.67 35.36 19.22
CA SER A 640 10.87 34.69 19.70
C SER A 640 11.19 33.46 18.85
N PHE A 641 12.47 33.19 18.62
CA PHE A 641 12.92 32.02 17.85
C PHE A 641 14.20 31.42 18.43
N VAL A 642 14.39 30.12 18.21
CA VAL A 642 15.59 29.38 18.59
C VAL A 642 16.44 29.15 17.35
N ALA A 643 17.73 29.45 17.44
CA ALA A 643 18.72 29.07 16.46
C ALA A 643 19.56 27.91 16.99
N SER A 644 19.64 26.82 16.26
CA SER A 644 20.36 25.60 16.67
C SER A 644 21.35 25.19 15.60
N ALA A 645 22.56 24.82 16.01
CA ALA A 645 23.60 24.32 15.13
C ALA A 645 23.73 22.79 15.28
N ALA A 646 23.57 22.06 14.17
CA ALA A 646 23.65 20.61 14.17
C ALA A 646 25.04 20.12 14.58
N ASN A 647 25.09 18.99 15.29
CA ASN A 647 26.36 18.41 15.75
C ASN A 647 27.13 17.78 14.58
N ASN A 648 28.41 18.11 14.42
CA ASN A 648 29.36 17.36 13.61
C ASN A 648 30.22 16.50 14.53
N SER A 649 29.63 15.41 15.01
CA SER A 649 30.19 14.56 16.07
C SER A 649 31.54 13.90 15.75
N ALA A 650 31.98 13.95 14.48
CA ALA A 650 33.23 13.35 14.02
C ALA A 650 34.37 14.38 13.87
N ASP A 651 34.13 15.65 14.22
CA ASP A 651 35.16 16.67 14.37
C ASP A 651 35.44 16.93 15.85
N VAL A 652 36.71 17.15 16.18
CA VAL A 652 37.15 17.53 17.53
C VAL A 652 37.24 19.05 17.69
N ALA A 653 37.29 19.80 16.59
CA ALA A 653 37.22 21.26 16.59
C ALA A 653 35.76 21.72 16.64
N THR A 654 35.48 22.74 17.45
CA THR A 654 34.14 23.31 17.57
C THR A 654 33.74 24.02 16.28
N ASN A 655 32.69 23.51 15.64
CA ASN A 655 32.08 24.11 14.46
C ASN A 655 31.10 25.20 14.90
N THR A 656 31.26 26.44 14.43
CA THR A 656 30.39 27.56 14.84
C THR A 656 29.61 28.14 13.66
N ALA A 657 28.29 28.16 13.77
CA ALA A 657 27.41 28.87 12.84
C ALA A 657 27.19 30.31 13.32
N THR A 658 27.36 31.29 12.44
CA THR A 658 27.15 32.71 12.75
C THR A 658 25.94 33.26 12.01
N LEU A 659 24.95 33.74 12.76
CA LEU A 659 23.77 34.41 12.23
C LEU A 659 24.09 35.91 12.08
N THR A 660 24.14 36.45 10.86
CA THR A 660 24.56 37.84 10.66
C THR A 660 23.38 38.80 10.60
N TYR A 661 22.31 38.39 9.91
CA TYR A 661 21.08 39.17 9.80
C TYR A 661 19.87 38.27 9.99
N VAL A 662 18.80 38.83 10.53
CA VAL A 662 17.45 38.25 10.49
C VAL A 662 16.50 39.26 9.89
N ASP A 663 15.87 38.88 8.78
CA ASP A 663 14.81 39.69 8.19
C ASP A 663 13.47 39.27 8.79
N ILE A 664 12.71 40.22 9.32
CA ILE A 664 11.42 40.02 9.97
C ILE A 664 10.34 40.68 9.12
N THR A 665 9.27 39.96 8.82
CA THR A 665 8.07 40.50 8.15
C THR A 665 6.97 40.69 9.18
N THR A 666 6.32 41.85 9.15
CA THR A 666 5.15 42.18 9.99
C THR A 666 3.93 42.41 9.10
N THR A 667 2.82 41.75 9.41
CA THR A 667 1.52 42.00 8.77
C THR A 667 0.59 42.61 9.80
N GLU A 668 0.25 43.87 9.60
CA GLU A 668 -0.48 44.69 10.56
C GLU A 668 -1.91 44.90 10.07
N SER A 669 -2.90 44.55 10.90
CA SER A 669 -4.31 44.84 10.67
C SER A 669 -4.80 45.72 11.81
N SER A 670 -5.16 46.97 11.54
CA SER A 670 -5.69 47.89 12.56
C SER A 670 -4.80 47.97 13.83
N ALA A 671 -3.50 47.78 13.64
CA ALA A 671 -2.44 47.80 14.64
C ALA A 671 -1.20 48.42 13.99
N SER A 672 -0.20 48.77 14.79
CA SER A 672 1.10 49.19 14.29
C SER A 672 2.22 48.62 15.15
N ILE A 673 3.33 48.28 14.51
CA ILE A 673 4.58 47.99 15.22
C ILE A 673 5.68 48.97 14.81
N SER A 674 6.49 49.38 15.79
CA SER A 674 7.64 50.24 15.56
C SER A 674 8.78 49.88 16.50
N ASN A 675 9.97 50.44 16.26
CA ASN A 675 11.16 50.25 17.09
C ASN A 675 11.47 48.77 17.39
N LEU A 676 11.49 47.92 16.35
CA LEU A 676 11.89 46.53 16.53
C LEU A 676 13.35 46.46 16.96
N ILE A 677 13.57 45.65 17.98
CA ILE A 677 14.87 45.39 18.59
C ILE A 677 14.96 43.89 18.86
N LEU A 678 16.12 43.30 18.60
CA LEU A 678 16.37 41.89 18.85
C LEU A 678 17.45 41.72 19.94
N TYR A 679 17.21 40.80 20.86
CA TYR A 679 18.14 40.42 21.92
C TYR A 679 18.39 38.91 21.92
N PRO A 680 19.59 38.44 22.25
CA PRO A 680 19.76 37.10 22.79
C PRO A 680 19.00 36.99 24.12
N SER A 681 18.29 35.88 24.36
CA SER A 681 17.49 35.70 25.57
C SER A 681 18.28 35.90 26.87
N ASP A 682 19.54 35.46 26.88
CA ASP A 682 20.43 35.52 28.05
C ASP A 682 20.84 36.97 28.40
N TYR A 683 20.58 37.91 27.50
CA TYR A 683 20.89 39.33 27.62
C TYR A 683 19.69 40.20 27.24
N ASP A 684 18.48 39.70 27.45
CA ASP A 684 17.26 40.43 27.14
C ASP A 684 17.25 41.80 27.84
N THR A 685 16.80 42.84 27.14
CA THR A 685 16.80 44.25 27.55
C THR A 685 18.18 44.91 27.78
N ASN A 686 19.30 44.18 27.65
CA ASN A 686 20.63 44.75 27.82
C ASN A 686 21.08 45.49 26.55
N ALA A 687 21.14 46.82 26.62
CA ALA A 687 21.52 47.70 25.52
C ALA A 687 22.92 47.44 24.92
N THR A 688 23.79 46.69 25.59
CA THR A 688 25.12 46.32 25.08
C THR A 688 25.06 45.24 24.00
N TYR A 689 24.09 44.33 24.11
CA TYR A 689 23.95 43.15 23.24
C TYR A 689 22.79 43.31 22.24
N VAL A 690 22.25 44.52 22.18
CA VAL A 690 21.11 44.88 21.36
C VAL A 690 21.44 44.81 19.87
N THR A 691 20.53 44.22 19.12
CA THR A 691 20.53 44.25 17.66
C THR A 691 19.44 45.23 17.21
N THR A 692 19.84 46.37 16.65
CA THR A 692 18.88 47.33 16.11
C THR A 692 18.31 46.81 14.80
N CYS A 693 16.98 46.81 14.66
CA CYS A 693 16.33 46.41 13.41
C CYS A 693 15.97 47.64 12.57
N GLY A 694 16.53 47.73 11.36
CA GLY A 694 16.21 48.79 10.40
C GLY A 694 15.04 48.41 9.50
N ALA A 695 14.05 49.28 9.33
CA ALA A 695 12.97 49.05 8.37
C ALA A 695 13.53 49.03 6.93
N LEU A 696 13.36 47.92 6.23
CA LEU A 696 13.61 47.80 4.79
C LEU A 696 12.40 48.30 3.98
N THR A 697 11.20 48.01 4.48
CA THR A 697 9.91 48.49 3.97
C THR A 697 8.96 48.70 5.15
N ALA A 698 7.73 49.16 4.90
CA ALA A 698 6.73 49.31 5.96
C ALA A 698 6.43 48.01 6.74
N SER A 699 6.59 46.84 6.10
CA SER A 699 6.29 45.53 6.66
C SER A 699 7.51 44.60 6.75
N LYS A 700 8.73 45.08 6.47
CA LYS A 700 9.95 44.27 6.52
C LYS A 700 11.07 44.99 7.25
N TRP A 701 11.71 44.29 8.16
CA TRP A 701 12.74 44.79 9.05
C TRP A 701 13.99 43.92 8.94
N ARG A 702 15.17 44.52 8.97
CA ARG A 702 16.45 43.79 9.04
C ARG A 702 17.10 44.03 10.39
N CYS A 703 17.23 42.96 11.16
CA CYS A 703 17.93 42.93 12.43
C CYS A 703 19.38 42.47 12.19
N THR A 704 20.36 43.36 12.42
CA THR A 704 21.80 43.05 12.28
C THR A 704 22.38 42.54 13.58
N MET A 705 22.61 41.23 13.68
CA MET A 705 22.94 40.57 14.93
C MET A 705 24.19 41.17 15.58
N SER A 706 24.12 41.43 16.89
CA SER A 706 25.28 41.92 17.65
C SER A 706 26.42 40.89 17.61
N THR A 707 27.63 41.37 17.31
CA THR A 707 28.85 40.54 17.37
C THR A 707 29.50 40.57 18.76
N VAL A 708 28.96 41.37 19.68
CA VAL A 708 29.53 41.53 21.03
C VAL A 708 29.34 40.23 21.81
N ALA A 709 30.42 39.76 22.44
CA ALA A 709 30.47 38.51 23.20
C ALA A 709 29.92 37.28 22.44
N ASN A 710 30.11 37.25 21.11
CA ASN A 710 29.70 36.12 20.27
C ASN A 710 28.20 35.80 20.36
N THR A 711 27.37 36.81 20.64
CA THR A 711 25.91 36.65 20.79
C THR A 711 25.21 36.24 19.49
N ASN A 712 25.87 36.40 18.36
CA ASN A 712 25.44 35.95 17.04
C ASN A 712 26.00 34.57 16.63
N GLN A 713 26.78 33.92 17.50
CA GLN A 713 27.39 32.63 17.25
C GLN A 713 26.61 31.52 17.98
N ILE A 714 26.44 30.41 17.27
CA ILE A 714 25.82 29.17 17.74
C ILE A 714 26.82 28.06 17.46
N ASP A 715 27.43 27.56 18.52
CA ASP A 715 28.35 26.41 18.44
C ASP A 715 27.57 25.15 18.15
N GLU A 716 28.18 24.20 17.47
CA GLU A 716 27.58 22.90 17.18
C GLU A 716 27.06 22.21 18.44
N ASN A 717 25.98 21.43 18.27
CA ASN A 717 25.29 20.77 19.38
C ASN A 717 24.76 21.73 20.45
N SER A 718 24.66 23.03 20.12
CA SER A 718 24.07 24.04 20.99
C SER A 718 22.93 24.76 20.28
N SER A 719 22.18 25.53 21.07
CA SER A 719 21.10 26.38 20.60
C SER A 719 21.07 27.67 21.39
N ARG A 720 20.62 28.75 20.76
CA ARG A 720 20.43 30.05 21.39
C ARG A 720 19.06 30.61 21.04
N THR A 721 18.35 31.14 22.03
CA THR A 721 17.06 31.80 21.83
C THR A 721 17.26 33.29 21.61
N TYR A 722 16.51 33.84 20.67
CA TYR A 722 16.46 35.27 20.39
C TYR A 722 15.04 35.79 20.59
N VAL A 723 14.96 36.95 21.23
CA VAL A 723 13.72 37.63 21.61
C VAL A 723 13.64 38.94 20.84
N VAL A 724 12.55 39.13 20.11
CA VAL A 724 12.25 40.35 19.37
C VAL A 724 11.28 41.17 20.18
N ARG A 725 11.68 42.40 20.49
CA ARG A 725 10.86 43.41 21.17
C ARG A 725 10.46 44.50 20.19
N GLY A 726 9.28 45.08 20.40
CA GLY A 726 8.79 46.21 19.60
C GLY A 726 7.77 47.04 20.36
N ASP A 727 7.60 48.26 19.91
CA ASP A 727 6.55 49.15 20.37
C ASP A 727 5.28 48.84 19.58
N THR A 728 4.27 48.31 20.27
CA THR A 728 3.00 47.91 19.66
C THR A 728 1.91 48.91 19.99
N ALA A 729 1.09 49.24 19.00
CA ALA A 729 -0.16 49.95 19.21
C ALA A 729 -1.29 49.18 18.53
N TYR A 730 -2.43 49.09 19.19
CA TYR A 730 -3.60 48.37 18.69
C TYR A 730 -4.81 49.29 18.70
N SER A 731 -5.63 49.20 17.66
CA SER A 731 -7.02 49.64 17.71
C SER A 731 -7.94 48.43 17.92
N ALA A 732 -9.25 48.66 18.08
CA ALA A 732 -10.19 47.57 18.37
C ALA A 732 -10.13 46.48 17.29
N ASN A 733 -9.90 45.23 17.71
CA ASN A 733 -9.65 44.05 16.87
C ASN A 733 -8.38 44.11 16.00
N GLY A 734 -7.37 44.89 16.39
CA GLY A 734 -6.10 44.92 15.70
C GLY A 734 -5.29 43.63 15.85
N SER A 735 -4.48 43.26 14.86
CA SER A 735 -3.54 42.13 14.92
C SER A 735 -2.22 42.45 14.25
N ILE A 736 -1.15 41.81 14.72
CA ILE A 736 0.20 41.87 14.18
C ILE A 736 0.67 40.42 14.01
N ASP A 737 0.79 39.98 12.77
CA ASP A 737 1.42 38.71 12.44
C ASP A 737 2.89 38.95 12.15
N ILE A 738 3.77 38.26 12.85
CA ILE A 738 5.21 38.39 12.68
C ILE A 738 5.75 37.08 12.16
N SER A 739 6.64 37.16 11.17
CA SER A 739 7.35 36.00 10.67
C SER A 739 8.79 36.32 10.32
N ILE A 740 9.66 35.32 10.36
CA ILE A 740 11.01 35.46 9.78
C ILE A 740 10.89 35.37 8.25
N ALA A 741 11.21 36.47 7.58
CA ALA A 741 11.30 36.55 6.14
C ALA A 741 12.47 35.70 5.62
N ALA A 742 12.49 35.43 4.31
CA ALA A 742 13.58 34.68 3.69
C ALA A 742 14.95 35.29 4.03
N LEU A 743 15.76 34.53 4.75
CA LEU A 743 17.16 34.85 5.01
C LEU A 743 17.93 34.71 3.69
N GLY A 744 18.45 35.82 3.18
CA GLY A 744 19.18 35.87 1.91
C GLY A 744 18.65 36.96 0.98
N THR A 745 19.11 38.19 1.14
CA THR A 745 18.93 39.19 0.08
C THR A 745 19.94 38.97 -1.04
N SER A 746 19.52 39.27 -2.28
CA SER A 746 20.30 39.19 -3.54
C SER A 746 21.56 40.06 -3.61
N SER A 747 22.04 40.61 -2.49
CA SER A 747 23.22 41.46 -2.44
C SER A 747 24.46 40.60 -2.16
N THR A 748 25.36 40.54 -3.14
CA THR A 748 26.64 39.82 -3.09
C THR A 748 27.65 40.41 -2.09
N SER A 749 27.33 41.50 -1.39
CA SER A 749 28.24 42.20 -0.47
C SER A 749 27.96 41.99 1.03
N THR A 750 26.87 41.32 1.43
CA THR A 750 26.52 41.10 2.85
C THR A 750 25.90 39.72 3.07
N ASN A 751 26.69 38.76 3.57
CA ASN A 751 26.27 37.36 3.75
C ASN A 751 25.36 37.22 4.98
N SER A 752 24.28 36.43 4.89
CA SER A 752 23.26 36.32 5.95
C SER A 752 23.62 35.31 7.04
N VAL A 753 24.33 34.25 6.65
CA VAL A 753 24.88 33.23 7.54
C VAL A 753 26.29 32.91 7.04
N TYR A 754 27.22 32.72 7.96
CA TYR A 754 28.52 32.15 7.62
C TYR A 754 28.95 31.18 8.71
N TRP A 755 29.80 30.25 8.35
CA TRP A 755 30.33 29.22 9.25
C TRP A 755 31.85 29.33 9.35
N THR A 756 32.41 28.94 10.49
CA THR A 756 33.85 28.79 10.69
C THR A 756 34.17 27.62 11.63
N ASP A 757 35.28 26.91 11.36
CA ASP A 757 35.94 25.97 12.28
C ASP A 757 37.10 26.62 13.07
N GLY A 758 37.25 27.94 12.96
CA GLY A 758 38.39 28.69 13.50
C GLY A 758 39.60 28.79 12.55
N THR A 759 39.61 28.05 11.44
CA THR A 759 40.65 28.10 10.39
C THR A 759 40.11 28.50 9.02
N THR A 760 38.91 28.05 8.66
CA THR A 760 38.26 28.24 7.38
C THR A 760 36.92 28.92 7.60
N ALA A 761 36.70 30.08 6.98
CA ALA A 761 35.40 30.75 6.98
C ALA A 761 34.71 30.57 5.63
N GLN A 762 33.47 30.10 5.64
CA GLN A 762 32.64 29.94 4.45
C GLN A 762 31.39 30.81 4.55
N TYR A 763 31.16 31.62 3.53
CA TYR A 763 30.09 32.60 3.47
C TYR A 763 28.93 32.11 2.60
N TRP A 764 27.70 32.25 3.09
CA TRP A 764 26.53 31.79 2.35
C TRP A 764 25.81 32.95 1.66
N VAL A 765 25.72 32.86 0.33
CA VAL A 765 24.97 33.78 -0.54
C VAL A 765 23.74 33.04 -1.08
N ASN A 766 22.56 33.65 -1.00
CA ASN A 766 21.32 33.23 -1.70
C ASN A 766 20.83 31.78 -1.45
N GLN A 767 20.53 31.38 -0.21
CA GLN A 767 19.84 30.09 0.05
C GLN A 767 18.31 30.25 0.08
N SER A 768 17.60 29.19 -0.31
CA SER A 768 16.14 29.12 -0.14
C SER A 768 15.79 29.10 1.36
N SER A 769 14.76 29.84 1.76
CA SER A 769 14.30 29.92 3.15
C SER A 769 13.86 28.57 3.74
N THR A 770 13.46 27.62 2.89
CA THR A 770 13.12 26.24 3.26
C THR A 770 14.29 25.42 3.79
N TYR A 771 15.55 25.83 3.56
CA TYR A 771 16.71 25.08 4.06
C TYR A 771 17.15 25.48 5.46
N ILE A 772 16.80 26.69 5.91
CA ILE A 772 17.13 27.20 7.24
C ILE A 772 15.94 27.04 8.20
N GLN A 773 14.71 27.12 7.68
CA GLN A 773 13.48 26.97 8.46
C GLN A 773 12.88 25.58 8.23
N ASN A 774 12.27 24.98 9.25
CA ASN A 774 11.53 23.72 9.11
C ASN A 774 10.26 23.93 8.25
N ALA A 775 10.41 23.88 6.92
CA ALA A 775 9.38 23.79 5.88
C ALA A 775 8.26 24.85 5.83
N SER A 776 8.14 25.77 6.79
CA SER A 776 7.15 26.86 6.79
C SER A 776 7.71 28.12 7.46
N PRO A 777 7.22 29.33 7.07
CA PRO A 777 7.64 30.56 7.73
C PRO A 777 7.32 30.50 9.23
N LEU A 778 8.36 30.61 10.06
CA LEU A 778 8.21 30.70 11.51
C LEU A 778 7.38 31.94 11.81
N SER A 779 6.16 31.76 12.34
CA SER A 779 5.21 32.85 12.55
C SER A 779 4.62 32.85 13.95
N SER A 780 4.32 34.05 14.44
CA SER A 780 3.48 34.30 15.61
C SER A 780 2.39 35.31 15.25
N THR A 781 1.25 35.18 15.91
CA THR A 781 0.13 36.13 15.77
C THR A 781 -0.16 36.72 17.13
N VAL A 782 -0.05 38.05 17.22
CA VAL A 782 -0.41 38.80 18.41
C VAL A 782 -1.61 39.70 18.08
N ALA A 783 -2.67 39.61 18.87
CA ALA A 783 -3.94 40.28 18.60
C ALA A 783 -4.40 41.15 19.78
N PHE A 784 -5.24 42.14 19.49
CA PHE A 784 -5.95 42.92 20.48
C PHE A 784 -7.12 42.10 21.03
N GLY A 785 -7.03 41.69 22.28
CA GLY A 785 -8.11 41.04 23.02
C GLY A 785 -8.29 41.71 24.38
N THR A 786 -9.36 41.36 25.10
CA THR A 786 -9.47 41.70 26.52
C THR A 786 -8.22 41.18 27.23
N VAL A 787 -7.46 42.11 27.80
CA VAL A 787 -6.23 41.85 28.56
C VAL A 787 -6.45 40.64 29.48
N ASP A 788 -5.45 39.77 29.60
CA ASP A 788 -5.42 38.85 30.73
C ASP A 788 -5.39 39.70 32.00
N ALA A 789 -6.57 39.86 32.59
CA ALA A 789 -6.76 40.66 33.79
C ALA A 789 -6.31 39.88 35.04
N THR A 790 -5.93 38.62 34.86
CA THR A 790 -5.47 37.72 35.89
C THR A 790 -3.95 37.78 35.87
N GLY A 791 -3.34 38.26 36.95
CA GLY A 791 -1.90 38.08 37.10
C GLY A 791 -1.54 36.64 37.44
N PRO A 792 -0.25 36.31 37.49
CA PRO A 792 0.21 34.95 37.71
C PRO A 792 -0.27 34.48 39.08
N SER A 793 -0.89 33.31 39.13
CA SER A 793 -1.41 32.71 40.36
C SER A 793 -0.50 31.54 40.75
N ILE A 794 -0.31 31.29 42.04
CA ILE A 794 0.38 30.05 42.47
C ILE A 794 -0.56 28.91 42.10
N ALA A 795 -0.09 27.97 41.28
CA ALA A 795 -0.85 26.81 40.83
C ALA A 795 -0.56 25.57 41.71
N SER A 796 0.68 25.41 42.15
CA SER A 796 1.07 24.40 43.12
C SER A 796 2.30 24.85 43.92
N MET A 797 2.44 24.33 45.13
CA MET A 797 3.64 24.45 45.94
C MET A 797 4.03 23.08 46.46
N VAL A 798 5.31 22.74 46.36
CA VAL A 798 5.86 21.46 46.80
C VAL A 798 7.07 21.68 47.67
N PHE A 799 7.09 21.07 48.85
CA PHE A 799 8.29 20.98 49.69
C PHE A 799 9.02 19.66 49.41
N GLY A 800 10.34 19.72 49.30
CA GLY A 800 11.18 18.55 49.10
C GLY A 800 12.41 18.59 49.99
N GLY A 801 12.46 17.71 51.00
CA GLY A 801 13.55 17.59 51.94
C GLY A 801 13.70 16.18 52.54
N THR A 802 14.52 16.05 53.58
CA THR A 802 14.59 14.84 54.42
C THR A 802 13.44 14.83 55.42
N ALA A 803 12.80 13.68 55.67
CA ALA A 803 11.63 13.57 56.56
C ALA A 803 12.02 13.59 58.05
N ASP A 804 12.57 14.71 58.52
CA ASP A 804 13.05 14.91 59.89
C ASP A 804 12.27 15.99 60.66
N ASN A 805 11.26 16.61 60.03
CA ASN A 805 10.48 17.72 60.56
C ASN A 805 11.36 18.94 60.86
N ALA A 806 12.33 19.24 60.01
CA ALA A 806 13.10 20.49 60.06
C ALA A 806 13.28 21.06 58.65
N LEU A 807 13.37 22.39 58.53
CA LEU A 807 13.85 23.02 57.30
C LEU A 807 15.38 23.06 57.36
N ASP A 808 16.01 22.14 56.64
CA ASP A 808 17.45 21.91 56.65
C ASP A 808 18.15 22.37 55.37
N VAL A 809 19.48 22.43 55.44
CA VAL A 809 20.30 22.72 54.26
C VAL A 809 20.08 21.65 53.19
N ALA A 810 19.88 22.11 51.95
CA ALA A 810 19.50 21.32 50.76
C ALA A 810 18.00 21.06 50.58
N ASP A 811 17.15 21.41 51.54
CA ASP A 811 15.71 21.37 51.31
C ASP A 811 15.27 22.36 50.25
N THR A 812 14.19 22.01 49.57
CA THR A 812 13.66 22.75 48.43
C THR A 812 12.20 23.13 48.60
N ILE A 813 11.85 24.30 48.08
CA ILE A 813 10.47 24.76 47.95
C ILE A 813 10.25 25.06 46.48
N VAL A 814 9.37 24.33 45.83
CA VAL A 814 9.07 24.45 44.41
C VAL A 814 7.70 25.10 44.26
N VAL A 815 7.66 26.27 43.64
CA VAL A 815 6.43 27.03 43.36
C VAL A 815 6.17 26.98 41.87
N THR A 816 5.02 26.43 41.47
CA THR A 816 4.56 26.43 40.08
C THR A 816 3.52 27.51 39.89
N TRP A 817 3.71 28.35 38.87
CA TRP A 817 2.81 29.44 38.50
C TRP A 817 1.85 29.01 37.39
N SER A 818 0.65 29.61 37.34
CA SER A 818 -0.34 29.40 36.26
C SER A 818 0.23 29.73 34.88
N GLU A 819 1.12 30.71 34.83
CA GLU A 819 1.74 31.27 33.64
C GLU A 819 3.20 31.70 33.92
N PRO A 820 4.00 32.02 32.89
CA PRO A 820 5.36 32.47 33.09
C PRO A 820 5.43 33.82 33.84
N ILE A 821 6.29 33.89 34.85
CA ILE A 821 6.53 35.13 35.61
C ILE A 821 7.68 35.95 35.03
N ASP A 822 7.66 37.27 35.24
CA ASP A 822 8.78 38.16 34.96
C ASP A 822 9.88 37.96 36.02
N PRO A 823 11.02 37.34 35.68
CA PRO A 823 12.04 36.98 36.66
C PRO A 823 12.72 38.22 37.26
N THR A 824 12.69 39.36 36.56
CA THR A 824 13.29 40.61 37.04
C THR A 824 12.56 41.19 38.26
N THR A 825 11.30 40.77 38.48
CA THR A 825 10.54 41.12 39.68
C THR A 825 11.02 40.39 40.94
N ILE A 826 11.77 39.29 40.78
CA ILE A 826 12.33 38.51 41.88
C ILE A 826 13.78 38.92 42.13
N ALA A 827 14.63 38.80 41.12
CA ALA A 827 16.02 39.22 41.20
C ALA A 827 16.52 39.68 39.83
N ALA A 828 17.29 40.77 39.80
CA ALA A 828 17.78 41.37 38.55
C ALA A 828 18.67 40.42 37.71
N THR A 829 19.26 39.40 38.33
CA THR A 829 20.11 38.39 37.67
C THR A 829 19.38 37.10 37.33
N LEU A 830 18.10 36.97 37.71
CA LEU A 830 17.32 35.77 37.43
C LEU A 830 16.77 35.83 36.00
N VAL A 831 16.91 34.73 35.27
CA VAL A 831 16.39 34.53 33.91
C VAL A 831 15.76 33.14 33.82
N PRO A 832 14.85 32.86 32.87
CA PRO A 832 14.33 31.50 32.68
C PRO A 832 15.46 30.51 32.36
N GLY A 833 15.53 29.40 33.09
CA GLY A 833 16.63 28.43 33.06
C GLY A 833 17.86 28.82 33.90
N GLY A 834 17.85 29.98 34.54
CA GLY A 834 18.96 30.52 35.33
C GLY A 834 18.76 30.43 36.85
N SER A 835 19.75 30.92 37.59
CA SER A 835 19.74 30.97 39.06
C SER A 835 20.22 32.32 39.62
N ALA A 836 19.67 32.72 40.75
CA ALA A 836 20.14 33.83 41.58
C ALA A 836 20.63 33.25 42.92
N VAL A 837 21.94 33.38 43.17
CA VAL A 837 22.62 32.80 44.34
C VAL A 837 22.77 33.85 45.44
N ALA A 838 22.60 33.43 46.70
CA ALA A 838 22.77 34.26 47.90
C ALA A 838 21.85 35.49 47.92
N ILE A 839 20.53 35.24 47.92
CA ILE A 839 19.55 36.31 48.18
C ILE A 839 19.91 36.98 49.51
N THR A 840 20.06 38.31 49.48
CA THR A 840 20.44 39.07 50.68
C THR A 840 19.25 39.14 51.64
N ASP A 841 19.50 39.06 52.94
CA ASP A 841 18.49 39.20 54.00
C ASP A 841 17.56 40.40 53.75
N GLY A 842 16.25 40.14 53.69
CA GLY A 842 15.19 41.11 53.39
C GLY A 842 14.97 41.45 51.91
N ALA A 843 15.72 40.85 50.97
CA ALA A 843 15.47 41.02 49.53
C ALA A 843 14.29 40.15 49.05
N THR A 844 13.72 40.48 47.88
CA THR A 844 12.66 39.63 47.28
C THR A 844 13.17 38.21 47.05
N GLY A 845 12.43 37.22 47.56
CA GLY A 845 12.81 35.80 47.51
C GLY A 845 13.68 35.31 48.67
N ASP A 846 13.95 36.14 49.68
CA ASP A 846 14.57 35.74 50.95
C ASP A 846 13.59 34.90 51.79
N LEU A 847 14.09 33.84 52.45
CA LEU A 847 13.30 32.90 53.24
C LEU A 847 13.42 33.16 54.74
N VAL A 848 12.30 33.48 55.39
CA VAL A 848 12.22 33.84 56.82
C VAL A 848 11.07 33.12 57.52
N VAL A 849 11.31 32.60 58.72
CA VAL A 849 10.28 32.04 59.62
C VAL A 849 10.04 32.97 60.81
N ALA A 850 8.79 33.40 61.00
CA ALA A 850 8.41 34.34 62.04
C ALA A 850 8.04 33.68 63.39
N VAL A 851 8.60 34.24 64.48
CA VAL A 851 8.60 33.71 65.87
C VAL A 851 7.23 33.52 66.51
N THR A 852 6.23 34.33 66.15
CA THR A 852 4.98 34.43 66.92
C THR A 852 3.80 33.72 66.25
N THR A 853 3.97 33.25 65.02
CA THR A 853 2.86 32.75 64.19
C THR A 853 3.16 31.47 63.44
N GLY A 854 4.40 30.94 63.47
CA GLY A 854 4.72 29.72 62.72
C GLY A 854 4.56 29.90 61.21
N VAL A 855 4.84 31.09 60.68
CA VAL A 855 4.66 31.41 59.25
C VAL A 855 6.01 31.44 58.55
N LEU A 856 6.14 30.63 57.49
CA LEU A 856 7.24 30.69 56.54
C LEU A 856 6.91 31.73 55.46
N THR A 857 7.82 32.68 55.27
CA THR A 857 7.68 33.77 54.30
C THR A 857 8.81 33.69 53.29
N ALA A 858 8.47 33.63 52.00
CA ALA A 858 9.37 34.08 50.94
C ALA A 858 9.07 35.56 50.69
N THR A 859 9.99 36.44 51.12
CA THR A 859 9.81 37.89 51.12
C THR A 859 9.28 38.37 49.77
N ASN A 860 8.15 39.09 49.79
CA ASN A 860 7.43 39.63 48.62
C ASN A 860 6.84 38.60 47.62
N ILE A 861 6.85 37.31 47.92
CA ILE A 861 6.35 36.25 47.02
C ILE A 861 5.17 35.50 47.65
N PHE A 862 5.36 34.88 48.81
CA PHE A 862 4.31 34.12 49.48
C PHE A 862 4.54 34.05 50.99
N THR A 863 3.44 33.77 51.70
CA THR A 863 3.46 33.30 53.09
C THR A 863 2.70 31.98 53.19
N THR A 864 3.19 31.04 53.98
CA THR A 864 2.48 29.79 54.29
C THR A 864 2.60 29.50 55.76
N ASP A 865 1.53 29.01 56.36
CA ASP A 865 1.56 28.49 57.72
C ASP A 865 2.29 27.14 57.71
N ILE A 866 3.23 26.96 58.63
CA ILE A 866 3.97 25.71 58.85
C ILE A 866 3.59 25.07 60.19
N ASP A 867 2.53 25.56 60.85
CA ASP A 867 1.91 25.09 62.12
C ASP A 867 2.94 24.68 63.18
N ALA A 868 4.01 25.47 63.29
CA ALA A 868 5.13 25.15 64.14
C ALA A 868 4.86 25.61 65.59
N GLY A 869 4.98 24.68 66.55
CA GLY A 869 5.00 25.02 67.96
C GLY A 869 6.22 25.88 68.29
N ASP A 870 6.03 27.20 68.42
CA ASP A 870 7.05 28.22 68.75
C ASP A 870 8.43 27.94 68.14
N PRO A 871 8.59 28.03 66.79
CA PRO A 871 9.78 27.56 66.08
C PRO A 871 11.07 28.34 66.40
N GLY A 872 11.01 29.43 67.15
CA GLY A 872 12.10 30.41 67.19
C GLY A 872 12.27 31.12 65.84
N ALA A 873 12.88 32.30 65.86
CA ALA A 873 13.08 33.09 64.64
C ALA A 873 14.21 32.45 63.83
N ALA A 874 13.96 32.13 62.55
CA ALA A 874 14.99 31.61 61.66
C ALA A 874 15.01 32.36 60.32
N THR A 875 16.21 32.68 59.86
CA THR A 875 16.46 33.23 58.52
C THR A 875 17.33 32.22 57.77
N TYR A 876 17.02 32.03 56.48
CA TYR A 876 17.67 31.03 55.64
C TYR A 876 18.35 31.70 54.46
N ALA A 877 19.65 31.46 54.28
CA ALA A 877 20.30 31.82 53.03
C ALA A 877 19.86 30.82 51.96
N ASN A 878 19.30 31.29 50.85
CA ASN A 878 18.79 30.44 49.77
C ASN A 878 19.32 30.83 48.39
N THR A 879 19.27 29.85 47.48
CA THR A 879 19.39 30.06 46.03
C THR A 879 18.00 29.97 45.42
N VAL A 880 17.71 30.81 44.43
CA VAL A 880 16.46 30.80 43.67
C VAL A 880 16.77 30.42 42.23
N THR A 881 16.06 29.43 41.68
CA THR A 881 16.18 29.03 40.26
C THR A 881 14.83 29.13 39.58
N LEU A 882 14.84 29.45 38.28
CA LEU A 882 13.65 29.49 37.44
C LEU A 882 13.83 28.51 36.28
N ASP A 883 12.83 27.70 36.00
CA ASP A 883 12.91 26.75 34.88
C ASP A 883 12.89 27.45 33.51
N ALA A 884 13.22 26.70 32.45
CA ALA A 884 13.26 27.24 31.09
C ALA A 884 11.90 27.72 30.58
N THR A 885 10.79 27.26 31.18
CA THR A 885 9.44 27.73 30.82
C THR A 885 9.05 29.03 31.54
N GLY A 886 9.81 29.44 32.55
CA GLY A 886 9.52 30.62 33.36
C GLY A 886 8.38 30.42 34.37
N LYS A 887 7.94 29.18 34.60
CA LYS A 887 6.76 28.85 35.43
C LYS A 887 7.11 28.21 36.75
N ILE A 888 8.29 27.63 36.90
CA ILE A 888 8.66 26.85 38.10
C ILE A 888 9.80 27.56 38.80
N LEU A 889 9.50 28.13 39.96
CA LEU A 889 10.46 28.83 40.82
C LEU A 889 10.86 27.90 41.97
N THR A 890 12.15 27.58 42.09
CA THR A 890 12.66 26.70 43.15
C THR A 890 13.56 27.47 44.10
N PHE A 891 13.24 27.42 45.38
CA PHE A 891 14.10 27.87 46.46
C PHE A 891 14.88 26.68 46.99
N THR A 892 16.18 26.81 47.17
CA THR A 892 17.03 25.80 47.81
C THR A 892 17.73 26.41 49.00
N ILE A 893 17.54 25.83 50.19
CA ILE A 893 18.20 26.30 51.42
C ILE A 893 19.69 25.96 51.34
N THR A 894 20.54 26.97 51.52
CA THR A 894 22.00 26.85 51.42
C THR A 894 22.71 27.03 52.77
N ALA A 895 22.13 27.79 53.69
CA ALA A 895 22.58 27.87 55.08
C ALA A 895 21.46 28.39 56.01
N VAL A 896 21.57 28.11 57.30
CA VAL A 896 20.68 28.63 58.35
C VAL A 896 21.45 29.67 59.16
N SER A 897 21.04 30.94 59.15
CA SER A 897 21.86 32.04 59.68
C SER A 897 21.68 32.32 61.17
N THR A 898 20.50 32.06 61.75
CA THR A 898 20.22 32.16 63.19
C THR A 898 19.06 31.25 63.59
N GLY A 899 19.20 30.46 64.66
CA GLY A 899 18.16 29.54 65.14
C GLY A 899 18.05 28.24 64.32
N SER A 900 17.39 27.21 64.86
CA SER A 900 16.94 26.02 64.12
C SER A 900 15.46 25.88 64.43
N ALA A 901 14.61 26.06 63.41
CA ALA A 901 13.17 25.88 63.54
C ALA A 901 12.85 24.39 63.41
N ALA A 902 12.69 23.71 64.56
CA ALA A 902 12.10 22.39 64.57
C ALA A 902 10.60 22.53 64.27
N LEU A 903 10.12 21.84 63.23
CA LEU A 903 8.69 21.71 62.93
C LEU A 903 8.11 20.68 63.90
N ALA A 904 7.02 21.02 64.58
CA ALA A 904 6.46 20.16 65.62
C ALA A 904 5.53 19.09 65.01
N GLY A 905 6.07 17.92 64.66
CA GLY A 905 5.27 16.77 64.22
C GLY A 905 4.86 16.81 62.74
N ALA A 906 4.30 15.69 62.26
CA ALA A 906 3.89 15.51 60.86
C ALA A 906 2.66 16.36 60.53
N GLU A 907 2.85 17.66 60.39
CA GLU A 907 1.77 18.63 60.25
C GLU A 907 1.49 18.96 58.78
N THR A 908 0.21 19.18 58.50
CA THR A 908 -0.31 19.53 57.18
C THR A 908 -0.12 21.03 56.93
N PHE A 909 0.70 21.40 55.94
CA PHE A 909 0.79 22.78 55.46
C PHE A 909 -0.60 23.30 55.06
N THR A 910 -1.06 24.38 55.68
CA THR A 910 -2.35 24.99 55.35
C THR A 910 -2.17 26.40 54.78
N ASP A 911 -2.92 26.67 53.72
CA ASP A 911 -3.11 27.94 53.02
C ASP A 911 -1.85 28.78 52.72
N VAL A 912 -1.27 28.56 51.52
CA VAL A 912 -0.38 29.56 50.90
C VAL A 912 -1.21 30.78 50.55
N THR A 913 -0.79 31.94 51.03
CA THR A 913 -1.29 33.23 50.57
C THR A 913 -0.22 33.89 49.71
N GLY A 914 -0.56 34.19 48.45
CA GLY A 914 0.32 34.99 47.59
C GLY A 914 0.43 36.43 48.11
N LEU A 915 1.64 36.99 48.20
CA LEU A 915 1.83 38.38 48.62
C LEU A 915 1.62 39.30 47.39
N THR A 916 0.41 39.84 47.27
CA THR A 916 -0.20 40.43 46.06
C THR A 916 0.42 41.73 45.51
N THR A 917 1.74 41.95 45.55
CA THR A 917 2.32 43.23 45.09
C THR A 917 3.60 43.17 44.24
N THR A 918 4.35 42.07 44.22
CA THR A 918 5.72 42.09 43.64
C THR A 918 5.91 41.18 42.43
N VAL A 919 5.51 39.91 42.48
CA VAL A 919 5.62 39.01 41.31
C VAL A 919 4.65 39.47 40.22
N LYS A 920 5.13 39.53 38.98
CA LYS A 920 4.32 39.92 37.81
C LYS A 920 4.47 38.91 36.69
N ASP A 921 3.51 38.86 35.78
CA ASP A 921 3.68 38.22 34.48
C ASP A 921 4.55 39.10 33.55
N ALA A 922 4.82 38.60 32.34
CA ALA A 922 5.50 39.37 31.29
C ALA A 922 4.73 40.63 30.84
N ASN A 923 3.46 40.77 31.23
CA ASN A 923 2.60 41.92 30.94
C ASN A 923 2.59 42.96 32.08
N ALA A 924 3.38 42.75 33.13
CA ALA A 924 3.45 43.55 34.35
C ALA A 924 2.16 43.54 35.19
N ILE A 925 1.28 42.55 34.99
CA ILE A 925 0.12 42.30 35.84
C ILE A 925 0.59 41.57 37.10
N VAL A 926 0.23 42.13 38.24
CA VAL A 926 0.67 41.65 39.56
C VAL A 926 -0.02 40.34 39.90
N GLN A 927 0.71 39.44 40.56
CA GLN A 927 0.25 38.16 41.09
C GLN A 927 -1.20 38.22 41.60
N ALA A 928 -2.03 37.33 41.08
CA ALA A 928 -3.39 37.14 41.55
C ALA A 928 -3.39 36.39 42.88
N ASP A 929 -4.34 36.74 43.76
CA ASP A 929 -4.55 36.01 45.01
C ASP A 929 -4.86 34.53 44.70
N SER A 930 -4.20 33.64 45.42
CA SER A 930 -4.23 32.20 45.19
C SER A 930 -4.21 31.50 46.54
N ALA A 931 -5.22 30.69 46.83
CA ALA A 931 -5.20 29.75 47.94
C ALA A 931 -4.80 28.38 47.40
N VAL A 932 -3.58 27.94 47.72
CA VAL A 932 -3.07 26.62 47.35
C VAL A 932 -2.61 25.91 48.60
N THR A 933 -3.00 24.63 48.73
CA THR A 933 -2.48 23.74 49.78
C THR A 933 -1.13 23.16 49.33
N PRO A 934 -0.01 23.42 50.03
CA PRO A 934 1.26 22.80 49.70
C PRO A 934 1.21 21.28 49.82
N THR A 935 2.06 20.61 49.06
CA THR A 935 2.23 19.15 49.11
C THR A 935 3.71 18.79 49.28
N GLY A 936 4.03 17.55 49.59
CA GLY A 936 5.42 17.08 49.75
C GLY A 936 5.78 16.73 51.19
N ASN A 937 7.03 16.29 51.40
CA ASN A 937 7.55 15.84 52.68
C ASN A 937 8.80 16.62 53.05
N ILE A 938 8.85 17.01 54.32
CA ILE A 938 10.00 17.47 55.10
C ILE A 938 9.95 16.75 56.45
#